data_AF-A0A8H3WKH4-F1
#
_entry.id   AF-A0A8H3WKH4-F1
#
_cell.length_a   1.000
_cell.length_b   1.000
_cell.length_c   1.000
_cell.angle_alpha   90.00
_cell.angle_beta   90.00
_cell.angle_gamma   90.00
#
_symmetry.space_group_name_H-M   'P 1'
#
loop_
_entity.id
_entity.type
_entity.pdbx_description
1 polymer ?
#
loop_
_entity_poly.entity_id
_entity_poly.type
_entity_poly.pdbx_seq_one_letter_code
_entity_poly.pdbx_strand_id
1 'polypeptide(L)'
;MPVPESEYLSPVWKDGIFNDRVAFVTGGAGTICSAQTRALVRLGANACIIGRNVEKTESMAKDLATARPGAKVIGIGGCDVRNPQNLQDAADRCAKELGSIDFVIAGAAGNFIAPLSTMSPNAFKAVMDIDVLGTFNTLKATLPYLVESAKRNPTPSQDGLTGGRIIFVSATFHYTGMPLQAHVSAAKAAVDALMGSVCLEYGPYGVTSNVIAPGPIKDTEGMERLSSAKADQSRADAVVPQGRWGYIRDIADSTVYLFSDAGSFVNGQAIPVDGGAWRRQSALGVGTDEDMKYPEFLLKGEISKHEAGQALVERHATAAAMEMVSGKKSQTFLILNGNATTDSAWFTDTKTQTPEMELKLLLALGLPIVPAAAETVLGIYVFHRHGDRTAKKWPPVRFTDLGADEVYSSGLYYRSRYVSSNASQQIRSLSTDEVRPEQLAVTSPTDVVLQSSAYAWLQGLYPPAGTANTLANGTSVEAPLGGYQYVPVNAVSTAATSQDAENSEWLQGGSGCGNAVVSSNNYFSSPEYKNYSDASADFYQNLLPVINGTFTSKTATFENAYTIFDLVNVATIHNDTISSESLLTNSTLAQLKTYADVHEWNLAYNETDSIRAIAGKVLAGQILVALNSTLANAAKASSTKANIQFGAYATFSSFFGLAQLQKASSSFTEVVDYASSMVFELVTNASASAPAADDVSVRFRFANGPAGQNNLTAYPLFGQSETLLPWNTFVTEMQKFAVKDTKAWCTACGNSTGTCASALGLDGGANSTGSGSSNKDANGISTPVAGVIGALVTLVVVLGIEALVMAIGGLRLAKKSKAKDVPANSAAETSGTKA
;
A
#
# COMPACT_ATOMS: atom_id res chain seq x y z
N MET A 1 -35.46 1.58 -35.64
CA MET A 1 -34.61 1.87 -36.81
C MET A 1 -33.28 1.19 -36.54
N PRO A 2 -32.66 0.51 -37.52
CA PRO A 2 -31.37 -0.13 -37.30
C PRO A 2 -30.36 0.93 -36.83
N VAL A 3 -29.66 0.63 -35.74
CA VAL A 3 -28.58 1.47 -35.23
C VAL A 3 -27.51 1.58 -36.32
N PRO A 4 -27.08 2.77 -36.74
CA PRO A 4 -26.03 2.93 -37.74
C PRO A 4 -24.74 2.19 -37.33
N GLU A 5 -24.08 1.52 -38.29
CA GLU A 5 -22.86 0.75 -38.03
C GLU A 5 -21.77 1.57 -37.32
N SER A 6 -21.63 2.82 -37.71
CA SER A 6 -20.66 3.76 -37.12
C SER A 6 -20.87 4.03 -35.62
N GLU A 7 -22.06 3.76 -35.07
CA GLU A 7 -22.36 3.98 -33.64
C GLU A 7 -21.90 2.82 -32.74
N TYR A 8 -21.67 1.63 -33.30
CA TYR A 8 -21.30 0.44 -32.51
C TYR A 8 -20.08 -0.32 -33.04
N LEU A 9 -19.53 0.01 -34.21
CA LEU A 9 -18.37 -0.66 -34.78
C LEU A 9 -17.46 0.31 -35.54
N SER A 10 -16.15 0.23 -35.31
CA SER A 10 -15.17 0.99 -36.10
C SER A 10 -14.91 0.35 -37.47
N PRO A 11 -14.63 1.13 -38.53
CA PRO A 11 -14.45 0.61 -39.89
C PRO A 11 -13.12 -0.11 -40.13
N VAL A 12 -12.39 -0.46 -39.07
CA VAL A 12 -11.06 -1.10 -39.13
C VAL A 12 -11.14 -2.63 -39.11
N TRP A 13 -12.28 -3.19 -38.70
CA TRP A 13 -12.45 -4.62 -38.56
C TRP A 13 -12.78 -5.27 -39.89
N LYS A 14 -12.09 -6.37 -40.19
CA LYS A 14 -12.33 -7.15 -41.40
C LYS A 14 -13.65 -7.91 -41.28
N ASP A 15 -14.45 -7.92 -42.34
CA ASP A 15 -15.67 -8.74 -42.39
C ASP A 15 -15.36 -10.24 -42.25
N GLY A 16 -16.23 -10.96 -41.55
CA GLY A 16 -16.16 -12.41 -41.42
C GLY A 16 -15.15 -12.94 -40.40
N ILE A 17 -14.50 -12.07 -39.60
CA ILE A 17 -13.54 -12.48 -38.56
C ILE A 17 -14.15 -13.32 -37.42
N PHE A 18 -15.48 -13.46 -37.39
CA PHE A 18 -16.18 -14.37 -36.48
C PHE A 18 -17.14 -15.33 -37.20
N ASN A 19 -16.88 -15.64 -38.47
CA ASN A 19 -17.70 -16.59 -39.21
C ASN A 19 -17.79 -17.94 -38.46
N ASP A 20 -19.00 -18.48 -38.43
CA ASP A 20 -19.32 -19.75 -37.77
C ASP A 20 -18.99 -19.79 -36.26
N ARG A 21 -18.89 -18.62 -35.62
CA ARG A 21 -18.77 -18.51 -34.15
C ARG A 21 -20.10 -18.16 -33.51
N VAL A 22 -20.26 -18.62 -32.28
CA VAL A 22 -21.46 -18.35 -31.48
C VAL A 22 -21.09 -17.63 -30.19
N ALA A 23 -21.74 -16.48 -29.95
CA ALA A 23 -21.61 -15.71 -28.72
C ALA A 23 -22.79 -15.99 -27.76
N PHE A 24 -22.49 -16.31 -26.51
CA PHE A 24 -23.46 -16.46 -25.43
C PHE A 24 -23.33 -15.30 -24.45
N VAL A 25 -24.40 -14.53 -24.26
CA VAL A 25 -24.31 -13.21 -23.62
C VAL A 25 -25.38 -13.05 -22.53
N THR A 26 -24.95 -12.93 -21.28
CA THR A 26 -25.85 -12.54 -20.19
C THR A 26 -25.94 -11.02 -20.08
N GLY A 27 -27.13 -10.51 -19.78
CA GLY A 27 -27.40 -9.09 -19.84
C GLY A 27 -27.43 -8.54 -21.28
N GLY A 28 -27.53 -9.40 -22.30
CA GLY A 28 -27.46 -9.02 -23.72
C GLY A 28 -28.58 -8.10 -24.22
N ALA A 29 -29.64 -7.89 -23.41
CA ALA A 29 -30.67 -6.89 -23.66
C ALA A 29 -30.33 -5.49 -23.12
N GLY A 30 -29.24 -5.35 -22.35
CA GLY A 30 -28.72 -4.07 -21.87
C GLY A 30 -27.88 -3.35 -22.92
N THR A 31 -27.71 -2.04 -22.75
CA THR A 31 -27.09 -1.14 -23.75
C THR A 31 -25.64 -1.50 -24.13
N ILE A 32 -24.81 -1.89 -23.16
CA ILE A 32 -23.41 -2.29 -23.42
C ILE A 32 -23.34 -3.63 -24.14
N CYS A 33 -23.94 -4.67 -23.55
CA CYS A 33 -23.84 -6.03 -24.08
C CYS A 33 -24.55 -6.19 -25.42
N SER A 34 -25.61 -5.42 -25.70
CA SER A 34 -26.27 -5.44 -27.02
C SER A 34 -25.36 -4.85 -28.09
N ALA A 35 -24.59 -3.79 -27.81
CA ALA A 35 -23.62 -3.23 -28.74
C ALA A 35 -22.46 -4.20 -29.03
N GLN A 36 -21.90 -4.82 -27.98
CA GLN A 36 -20.90 -5.88 -28.12
C GLN A 36 -21.44 -7.03 -29.00
N THR A 37 -22.65 -7.51 -28.71
CA THR A 37 -23.28 -8.59 -29.48
C THR A 37 -23.52 -8.17 -30.93
N ARG A 38 -23.97 -6.94 -31.17
CA ARG A 38 -24.23 -6.41 -32.51
C ARG A 38 -22.97 -6.38 -33.36
N ALA A 39 -21.86 -5.92 -32.80
CA ALA A 39 -20.54 -5.93 -33.45
C ALA A 39 -20.12 -7.34 -33.85
N LEU A 40 -20.23 -8.32 -32.93
CA LEU A 40 -19.90 -9.72 -33.24
C LEU A 40 -20.78 -10.30 -34.34
N VAL A 41 -22.10 -10.02 -34.31
CA VAL A 41 -23.04 -10.49 -35.34
C VAL A 41 -22.74 -9.86 -36.69
N ARG A 42 -22.48 -8.54 -36.73
CA ARG A 42 -22.10 -7.81 -37.94
C ARG A 42 -20.85 -8.39 -38.59
N LEU A 43 -19.90 -8.88 -37.77
CA LEU A 43 -18.60 -9.39 -38.19
C LEU A 43 -18.54 -10.90 -38.43
N GLY A 44 -19.63 -11.65 -38.26
CA GLY A 44 -19.65 -13.07 -38.63
C GLY A 44 -20.39 -14.00 -37.67
N ALA A 45 -20.57 -13.60 -36.41
CA ALA A 45 -21.07 -14.48 -35.38
C ALA A 45 -22.60 -14.66 -35.42
N ASN A 46 -23.06 -15.78 -34.86
CA ASN A 46 -24.42 -15.94 -34.36
C ASN A 46 -24.41 -15.69 -32.84
N ALA A 47 -25.58 -15.46 -32.24
CA ALA A 47 -25.61 -15.12 -30.81
C ALA A 47 -26.83 -15.66 -30.07
N CYS A 48 -26.64 -15.89 -28.77
CA CYS A 48 -27.69 -16.15 -27.79
C CYS A 48 -27.60 -15.09 -26.69
N ILE A 49 -28.65 -14.28 -26.55
CA ILE A 49 -28.73 -13.30 -25.47
C ILE A 49 -29.72 -13.74 -24.40
N ILE A 50 -29.38 -13.45 -23.15
CA ILE A 50 -30.13 -13.88 -21.96
C ILE A 50 -30.57 -12.68 -21.14
N GLY A 51 -31.83 -12.71 -20.70
CA GLY A 51 -32.37 -11.72 -19.78
C GLY A 51 -33.61 -12.21 -19.05
N ARG A 52 -33.97 -11.49 -17.99
CA ARG A 52 -35.15 -11.81 -17.15
C ARG A 52 -36.47 -11.39 -17.80
N ASN A 53 -36.47 -10.28 -18.54
CA ASN A 53 -37.68 -9.78 -19.21
C ASN A 53 -37.79 -10.44 -20.58
N VAL A 54 -38.89 -11.16 -20.82
CA VAL A 54 -39.08 -11.97 -22.02
C VAL A 54 -39.16 -11.09 -23.26
N GLU A 55 -40.05 -10.11 -23.25
CA GLU A 55 -40.36 -9.26 -24.40
C GLU A 55 -39.15 -8.41 -24.80
N LYS A 56 -38.44 -7.82 -23.83
CA LYS A 56 -37.24 -7.01 -24.06
C LYS A 56 -36.12 -7.86 -24.67
N THR A 57 -35.92 -9.08 -24.17
CA THR A 57 -34.84 -9.97 -24.62
C THR A 57 -35.11 -10.47 -26.03
N GLU A 58 -36.32 -10.94 -26.32
CA GLU A 58 -36.68 -11.43 -27.65
C GLU A 58 -36.72 -10.30 -28.70
N SER A 59 -37.21 -9.11 -28.33
CA SER A 59 -37.18 -7.94 -29.20
C SER A 59 -35.76 -7.52 -29.55
N MET A 60 -34.87 -7.46 -28.55
CA MET A 60 -33.46 -7.14 -28.79
C MET A 60 -32.78 -8.19 -29.67
N ALA A 61 -33.07 -9.48 -29.50
CA ALA A 61 -32.51 -10.53 -30.35
C ALA A 61 -32.91 -10.35 -31.84
N LYS A 62 -34.18 -10.01 -32.11
CA LYS A 62 -34.65 -9.71 -33.47
C LYS A 62 -33.92 -8.50 -34.06
N ASP A 63 -33.74 -7.45 -33.27
CA ASP A 63 -33.04 -6.24 -33.70
C ASP A 63 -31.54 -6.49 -33.94
N LEU A 64 -30.87 -7.30 -33.11
CA LEU A 64 -29.48 -7.71 -33.31
C LEU A 64 -29.28 -8.56 -34.57
N ALA A 65 -30.24 -9.42 -34.90
CA ALA A 65 -30.20 -10.22 -36.12
C ALA A 65 -30.20 -9.37 -37.40
N THR A 66 -30.69 -8.12 -37.34
CA THR A 66 -30.67 -7.21 -38.50
C THR A 66 -29.27 -6.69 -38.84
N ALA A 67 -28.28 -6.84 -37.94
CA ALA A 67 -26.92 -6.35 -38.15
C ALA A 67 -26.19 -7.06 -39.30
N ARG A 68 -26.62 -8.27 -39.67
CA ARG A 68 -26.09 -9.00 -40.83
C ARG A 68 -27.17 -9.90 -41.43
N PRO A 69 -27.42 -9.86 -42.75
CA PRO A 69 -28.34 -10.79 -43.39
C PRO A 69 -28.00 -12.26 -43.10
N GLY A 70 -29.01 -13.04 -42.72
CA GLY A 70 -28.84 -14.47 -42.41
C GLY A 70 -28.29 -14.79 -41.03
N ALA A 71 -27.99 -13.78 -40.20
CA ALA A 71 -27.58 -14.00 -38.81
C ALA A 71 -28.68 -14.68 -37.99
N LYS A 72 -28.28 -15.63 -37.15
CA LYS A 72 -29.15 -16.29 -36.18
C LYS A 72 -28.87 -15.70 -34.80
N VAL A 73 -29.87 -15.01 -34.24
CA VAL A 73 -29.80 -14.50 -32.88
C VAL A 73 -31.01 -14.99 -32.09
N ILE A 74 -30.77 -15.74 -31.01
CA ILE A 74 -31.80 -16.22 -30.11
C ILE A 74 -31.87 -15.34 -28.85
N GLY A 75 -33.08 -14.99 -28.43
CA GLY A 75 -33.33 -14.30 -27.18
C GLY A 75 -33.98 -15.25 -26.19
N ILE A 76 -33.34 -15.52 -25.06
CA ILE A 76 -33.88 -16.37 -23.99
C ILE A 76 -34.32 -15.46 -22.83
N GLY A 77 -35.61 -15.16 -22.82
CA GLY A 77 -36.30 -14.46 -21.75
C GLY A 77 -36.56 -15.29 -20.50
N GLY A 78 -36.94 -14.64 -19.39
CA GLY A 78 -37.33 -15.33 -18.15
C GLY A 78 -36.18 -16.03 -17.43
N CYS A 79 -34.95 -15.85 -17.89
CA CYS A 79 -33.77 -16.52 -17.35
C CYS A 79 -33.09 -15.61 -16.31
N ASP A 80 -32.99 -16.08 -15.07
CA ASP A 80 -32.32 -15.38 -13.98
C ASP A 80 -30.94 -15.99 -13.74
N VAL A 81 -29.88 -15.18 -13.86
CA VAL A 81 -28.49 -15.62 -13.67
C VAL A 81 -28.20 -16.16 -12.28
N ARG A 82 -29.03 -15.80 -11.28
CA ARG A 82 -28.93 -16.34 -9.92
C ARG A 82 -29.33 -17.80 -9.83
N ASN A 83 -30.04 -18.32 -10.83
CA ASN A 83 -30.47 -19.71 -10.91
C ASN A 83 -29.55 -20.50 -11.86
N PRO A 84 -28.71 -21.42 -11.33
CA PRO A 84 -27.79 -22.21 -12.16
C PRO A 84 -28.51 -23.02 -13.24
N GLN A 85 -29.69 -23.58 -12.95
CA GLN A 85 -30.44 -24.40 -13.90
C GLN A 85 -30.91 -23.57 -15.09
N ASN A 86 -31.35 -22.33 -14.85
CA ASN A 86 -31.78 -21.43 -15.93
C ASN A 86 -30.64 -21.16 -16.92
N LEU A 87 -29.41 -21.03 -16.43
CA LEU A 87 -28.24 -20.81 -17.27
C LEU A 87 -27.77 -22.09 -17.96
N GLN A 88 -27.86 -23.24 -17.30
CA GLN A 88 -27.57 -24.53 -17.92
C GLN A 88 -28.53 -24.79 -19.08
N ASP A 89 -29.85 -24.67 -18.85
CA ASP A 89 -30.87 -24.89 -19.89
C ASP A 89 -30.68 -23.92 -21.07
N ALA A 90 -30.30 -22.68 -20.79
CA ALA A 90 -30.04 -21.68 -21.82
C ALA A 90 -28.75 -21.99 -22.62
N ALA A 91 -27.67 -22.42 -21.96
CA ALA A 91 -26.43 -22.84 -22.62
C ALA A 91 -26.66 -24.07 -23.51
N ASP A 92 -27.36 -25.08 -22.99
CA ASP A 92 -27.72 -26.29 -23.72
C ASP A 92 -28.55 -25.95 -24.96
N ARG A 93 -29.55 -25.07 -24.81
CA ARG A 93 -30.38 -24.60 -25.93
C ARG A 93 -29.56 -23.83 -26.97
N CYS A 94 -28.67 -22.94 -26.52
CA CYS A 94 -27.79 -22.20 -27.41
C CYS A 94 -26.90 -23.14 -28.23
N ALA A 95 -26.22 -24.08 -27.58
CA ALA A 95 -25.36 -25.06 -28.24
C ALA A 95 -26.17 -25.96 -29.20
N LYS A 96 -27.39 -26.35 -28.82
CA LYS A 96 -28.28 -27.17 -29.66
C LYS A 96 -28.77 -26.44 -30.92
N GLU A 97 -29.20 -25.19 -30.78
CA GLU A 97 -29.82 -24.43 -31.90
C GLU A 97 -28.78 -23.74 -32.80
N LEU A 98 -27.65 -23.31 -32.23
CA LEU A 98 -26.61 -22.57 -32.94
C LEU A 98 -25.35 -23.40 -33.23
N GLY A 99 -25.20 -24.56 -32.59
CA GLY A 99 -24.14 -25.54 -32.87
C GLY A 99 -22.91 -25.47 -31.96
N SER A 100 -22.67 -24.33 -31.29
CA SER A 100 -21.52 -24.13 -30.41
C SER A 100 -21.76 -23.01 -29.40
N ILE A 101 -20.84 -22.85 -28.44
CA ILE A 101 -20.60 -21.60 -27.72
C ILE A 101 -19.09 -21.37 -27.79
N ASP A 102 -18.68 -20.36 -28.56
CA ASP A 102 -17.27 -20.04 -28.78
C ASP A 102 -16.83 -18.83 -27.96
N PHE A 103 -17.75 -17.88 -27.77
CA PHE A 103 -17.53 -16.67 -27.01
C PHE A 103 -18.58 -16.52 -25.91
N VAL A 104 -18.16 -16.11 -24.72
CA VAL A 104 -19.06 -15.81 -23.60
C VAL A 104 -18.84 -14.39 -23.12
N ILE A 105 -19.93 -13.64 -22.98
CA ILE A 105 -19.93 -12.34 -22.30
C ILE A 105 -20.80 -12.47 -21.05
N ALA A 106 -20.16 -12.41 -19.88
CA ALA A 106 -20.84 -12.36 -18.60
C ALA A 106 -21.06 -10.90 -18.20
N GLY A 107 -22.23 -10.35 -18.58
CA GLY A 107 -22.54 -8.92 -18.45
C GLY A 107 -23.79 -8.56 -17.67
N ALA A 108 -24.47 -9.54 -17.06
CA ALA A 108 -25.57 -9.26 -16.14
C ALA A 108 -25.06 -8.55 -14.89
N ALA A 109 -25.70 -7.44 -14.52
CA ALA A 109 -25.32 -6.64 -13.35
C ALA A 109 -26.53 -6.01 -12.65
N GLY A 110 -26.43 -5.87 -11.34
CA GLY A 110 -27.31 -5.13 -10.47
C GLY A 110 -26.56 -3.96 -9.84
N ASN A 111 -27.06 -2.75 -10.03
CA ASN A 111 -26.51 -1.58 -9.36
C ASN A 111 -27.61 -0.59 -8.98
N PHE A 112 -27.38 0.13 -7.88
CA PHE A 112 -28.17 1.24 -7.34
C PHE A 112 -27.27 2.11 -6.45
N ILE A 113 -27.71 3.33 -6.14
CA ILE A 113 -26.97 4.26 -5.27
C ILE A 113 -27.53 4.15 -3.85
N ALA A 114 -26.68 3.86 -2.87
CA ALA A 114 -27.05 3.90 -1.45
C ALA A 114 -25.84 4.13 -0.53
N PRO A 115 -25.93 5.03 0.47
CA PRO A 115 -24.95 5.12 1.55
C PRO A 115 -24.81 3.79 2.30
N LEU A 116 -23.59 3.40 2.68
CA LEU A 116 -23.35 2.18 3.46
C LEU A 116 -24.19 2.14 4.74
N SER A 117 -24.33 3.29 5.42
CA SER A 117 -25.11 3.41 6.65
C SER A 117 -26.59 3.05 6.50
N THR A 118 -27.13 3.13 5.28
CA THR A 118 -28.55 2.87 4.99
C THR A 118 -28.77 1.59 4.18
N MET A 119 -27.68 0.94 3.75
CA MET A 119 -27.75 -0.24 2.92
C MET A 119 -28.05 -1.46 3.78
N SER A 120 -29.19 -2.11 3.51
CA SER A 120 -29.50 -3.36 4.20
C SER A 120 -28.60 -4.50 3.72
N PRO A 121 -28.32 -5.51 4.57
CA PRO A 121 -27.61 -6.72 4.15
C PRO A 121 -28.28 -7.42 2.96
N ASN A 122 -29.62 -7.40 2.86
CA ASN A 122 -30.36 -7.98 1.73
C ASN A 122 -30.11 -7.22 0.43
N ALA A 123 -30.00 -5.89 0.48
CA ALA A 123 -29.71 -5.08 -0.69
C ALA A 123 -28.28 -5.33 -1.19
N PHE A 124 -27.31 -5.43 -0.28
CA PHE A 124 -25.93 -5.82 -0.59
C PHE A 124 -25.90 -7.24 -1.20
N LYS A 125 -26.54 -8.21 -0.54
CA LYS A 125 -26.63 -9.60 -1.01
C LYS A 125 -27.26 -9.70 -2.40
N ALA A 126 -28.31 -8.93 -2.69
CA ALA A 126 -28.95 -8.97 -4.00
C ALA A 126 -27.98 -8.63 -5.14
N VAL A 127 -27.06 -7.69 -4.93
CA VAL A 127 -26.02 -7.34 -5.92
C VAL A 127 -24.98 -8.45 -6.01
N MET A 128 -24.51 -8.98 -4.88
CA MET A 128 -23.58 -10.10 -4.88
C MET A 128 -24.15 -11.33 -5.59
N ASP A 129 -25.43 -11.63 -5.38
CA ASP A 129 -26.12 -12.75 -6.04
C ASP A 129 -26.20 -12.53 -7.56
N ILE A 130 -26.47 -11.30 -8.03
CA ILE A 130 -26.58 -10.99 -9.46
C ILE A 130 -25.21 -10.98 -10.13
N ASP A 131 -24.28 -10.18 -9.60
CA ASP A 131 -23.01 -9.89 -10.26
C ASP A 131 -21.98 -10.98 -10.03
N VAL A 132 -21.83 -11.49 -8.80
CA VAL A 132 -20.79 -12.49 -8.48
C VAL A 132 -21.31 -13.89 -8.75
N LEU A 133 -22.40 -14.27 -8.08
CA LEU A 133 -22.96 -15.62 -8.24
C LEU A 133 -23.52 -15.81 -9.66
N GLY A 134 -24.18 -14.80 -10.23
CA GLY A 134 -24.66 -14.87 -11.61
C GLY A 134 -23.53 -15.01 -12.64
N THR A 135 -22.41 -14.33 -12.43
CA THR A 135 -21.21 -14.50 -13.26
C THR A 135 -20.62 -15.90 -13.12
N PHE A 136 -20.47 -16.38 -11.89
CA PHE A 136 -19.99 -17.73 -11.60
C PHE A 136 -20.88 -18.81 -12.25
N ASN A 137 -22.21 -18.67 -12.14
CA ASN A 137 -23.15 -19.60 -12.77
C ASN A 137 -23.05 -19.56 -14.30
N THR A 138 -22.86 -18.37 -14.88
CA THR A 138 -22.70 -18.20 -16.33
C THR A 138 -21.45 -18.92 -16.81
N LEU A 139 -20.33 -18.71 -16.12
CA LEU A 139 -19.09 -19.43 -16.35
C LEU A 139 -19.34 -20.94 -16.24
N LYS A 140 -19.89 -21.42 -15.13
CA LYS A 140 -20.06 -22.85 -14.88
C LYS A 140 -20.89 -23.56 -15.95
N ALA A 141 -21.97 -22.94 -16.41
CA ALA A 141 -22.85 -23.48 -17.45
C ALA A 141 -22.20 -23.50 -18.84
N THR A 142 -21.31 -22.55 -19.15
CA THR A 142 -20.75 -22.36 -20.50
C THR A 142 -19.35 -22.95 -20.67
N LEU A 143 -18.62 -23.15 -19.59
CA LEU A 143 -17.22 -23.55 -19.60
C LEU A 143 -16.93 -24.87 -20.33
N PRO A 144 -17.75 -25.93 -20.23
CA PRO A 144 -17.55 -27.14 -21.04
C PRO A 144 -17.55 -26.84 -22.55
N TYR A 145 -18.44 -25.96 -23.01
CA TYR A 145 -18.52 -25.57 -24.42
C TYR A 145 -17.35 -24.70 -24.86
N LEU A 146 -16.87 -23.81 -23.99
CA LEU A 146 -15.67 -23.01 -24.26
C LEU A 146 -14.42 -23.88 -24.44
N VAL A 147 -14.25 -24.91 -23.60
CA VAL A 147 -13.14 -25.87 -23.73
C VAL A 147 -13.23 -26.63 -25.05
N GLU A 148 -14.43 -27.10 -25.43
CA GLU A 148 -14.61 -27.76 -26.73
C GLU A 148 -14.43 -26.80 -27.92
N SER A 149 -14.79 -25.52 -27.77
CA SER A 149 -14.52 -24.49 -28.77
C SER A 149 -13.02 -24.22 -28.92
N ALA A 150 -12.27 -24.10 -27.82
CA ALA A 150 -10.82 -23.90 -27.85
C ALA A 150 -10.11 -25.07 -28.56
N LYS A 151 -10.54 -26.31 -28.30
CA LYS A 151 -10.00 -27.50 -28.98
C LYS A 151 -10.28 -27.51 -30.48
N ARG A 152 -11.50 -27.10 -30.89
CA ARG A 152 -11.87 -27.02 -32.32
C ARG A 152 -11.18 -25.87 -33.04
N ASN A 153 -10.87 -24.78 -32.33
CA ASN A 153 -10.36 -23.54 -32.87
C ASN A 153 -9.08 -23.10 -32.14
N PRO A 154 -8.00 -23.88 -32.21
CA PRO A 154 -6.74 -23.57 -31.51
C PRO A 154 -6.13 -22.29 -32.08
N THR A 155 -5.42 -21.55 -31.24
CA THR A 155 -4.70 -20.32 -31.63
C THR A 155 -3.18 -20.55 -31.53
N PRO A 156 -2.38 -20.21 -32.55
CA PRO A 156 -2.74 -19.66 -33.87
C PRO A 156 -3.55 -20.64 -34.72
N SER A 157 -4.64 -20.17 -35.32
CA SER A 157 -5.46 -20.94 -36.23
C SER A 157 -5.02 -20.69 -37.69
N GLN A 158 -5.24 -21.67 -38.57
CA GLN A 158 -4.89 -21.52 -39.99
C GLN A 158 -5.79 -20.53 -40.74
N ASP A 159 -7.01 -20.30 -40.24
CA ASP A 159 -8.03 -19.43 -40.83
C ASP A 159 -8.13 -18.05 -40.16
N GLY A 160 -7.33 -17.79 -39.11
CA GLY A 160 -7.37 -16.58 -38.30
C GLY A 160 -8.61 -16.44 -37.41
N LEU A 161 -9.40 -17.51 -37.24
CA LEU A 161 -10.59 -17.56 -36.39
C LEU A 161 -10.30 -18.27 -35.06
N THR A 162 -10.96 -17.80 -34.00
CA THR A 162 -10.61 -18.16 -32.62
C THR A 162 -11.77 -18.82 -31.88
N GLY A 163 -11.51 -19.49 -30.76
CA GLY A 163 -12.57 -20.09 -29.93
C GLY A 163 -12.19 -20.11 -28.44
N GLY A 164 -13.15 -20.51 -27.61
CA GLY A 164 -12.96 -20.67 -26.17
C GLY A 164 -12.61 -19.37 -25.44
N ARG A 165 -13.36 -18.29 -25.67
CA ARG A 165 -13.03 -16.98 -25.05
C ARG A 165 -14.15 -16.49 -24.17
N ILE A 166 -13.80 -15.95 -23.00
CA ILE A 166 -14.75 -15.33 -22.08
C ILE A 166 -14.31 -13.93 -21.69
N ILE A 167 -15.27 -13.01 -21.73
CA ILE A 167 -15.15 -11.65 -21.20
C ILE A 167 -16.15 -11.47 -20.07
N PHE A 168 -15.68 -10.94 -18.96
CA PHE A 168 -16.54 -10.42 -17.90
C PHE A 168 -16.69 -8.91 -18.00
N VAL A 169 -17.88 -8.39 -17.72
CA VAL A 169 -18.12 -6.95 -17.66
C VAL A 169 -18.03 -6.47 -16.21
N SER A 170 -17.02 -5.65 -15.93
CA SER A 170 -16.72 -5.08 -14.61
C SER A 170 -16.92 -3.56 -14.59
N ALA A 171 -16.29 -2.85 -13.66
CA ALA A 171 -16.26 -1.39 -13.58
C ALA A 171 -15.00 -0.95 -12.83
N THR A 172 -14.53 0.27 -13.07
CA THR A 172 -13.27 0.77 -12.47
C THR A 172 -13.40 1.25 -11.02
N PHE A 173 -14.61 1.38 -10.50
CA PHE A 173 -14.88 1.96 -9.17
C PHE A 173 -14.29 1.17 -8.00
N HIS A 174 -14.00 -0.12 -8.18
CA HIS A 174 -13.44 -0.95 -7.11
C HIS A 174 -11.93 -0.75 -6.92
N TYR A 175 -11.22 -0.18 -7.91
CA TYR A 175 -9.79 0.12 -7.79
C TYR A 175 -9.50 1.28 -6.81
N THR A 176 -10.43 2.23 -6.69
CA THR A 176 -10.27 3.43 -5.86
C THR A 176 -11.32 3.57 -4.76
N GLY A 177 -12.38 2.75 -4.83
CA GLY A 177 -13.63 2.98 -4.11
C GLY A 177 -14.49 4.06 -4.78
N MET A 178 -15.82 3.95 -4.62
CA MET A 178 -16.78 4.97 -5.05
C MET A 178 -17.86 5.17 -3.99
N PRO A 179 -18.09 6.42 -3.52
CA PRO A 179 -19.15 6.71 -2.59
C PRO A 179 -20.50 6.19 -3.07
N LEU A 180 -21.30 5.70 -2.12
CA LEU A 180 -22.66 5.20 -2.35
C LEU A 180 -22.78 3.93 -3.21
N GLN A 181 -21.65 3.28 -3.55
CA GLN A 181 -21.59 2.13 -4.45
C GLN A 181 -20.75 0.96 -3.91
N ALA A 182 -20.77 0.74 -2.59
CA ALA A 182 -19.97 -0.31 -1.95
C ALA A 182 -20.32 -1.74 -2.40
N HIS A 183 -21.61 -2.05 -2.57
CA HIS A 183 -22.08 -3.38 -3.03
C HIS A 183 -21.51 -3.74 -4.39
N VAL A 184 -21.66 -2.86 -5.38
CA VAL A 184 -21.20 -3.10 -6.75
C VAL A 184 -19.67 -3.07 -6.81
N SER A 185 -19.01 -2.23 -6.02
CA SER A 185 -17.55 -2.21 -5.94
C SER A 185 -17.00 -3.55 -5.43
N ALA A 186 -17.57 -4.08 -4.35
CA ALA A 186 -17.21 -5.41 -3.83
C ALA A 186 -17.50 -6.52 -4.85
N ALA A 187 -18.65 -6.46 -5.53
CA ALA A 187 -19.02 -7.44 -6.53
C ALA A 187 -18.08 -7.43 -7.75
N LYS A 188 -17.71 -6.25 -8.25
CA LYS A 188 -16.80 -6.11 -9.40
C LYS A 188 -15.38 -6.54 -9.09
N ALA A 189 -14.89 -6.28 -7.88
CA ALA A 189 -13.61 -6.84 -7.43
C ALA A 189 -13.63 -8.38 -7.41
N ALA A 190 -14.74 -9.00 -6.99
CA ALA A 190 -14.88 -10.45 -7.01
C ALA A 190 -14.95 -11.03 -8.44
N VAL A 191 -15.56 -10.31 -9.39
CA VAL A 191 -15.57 -10.69 -10.81
C VAL A 191 -14.16 -10.64 -11.41
N ASP A 192 -13.39 -9.58 -11.13
CA ASP A 192 -12.00 -9.45 -11.56
C ASP A 192 -11.13 -10.60 -11.00
N ALA A 193 -11.32 -10.96 -9.72
CA ALA A 193 -10.64 -12.10 -9.12
C ALA A 193 -11.02 -13.45 -9.76
N LEU A 194 -12.32 -13.67 -10.02
CA LEU A 194 -12.81 -14.90 -10.65
C LEU A 194 -12.23 -15.08 -12.07
N MET A 195 -12.10 -13.99 -12.83
CA MET A 195 -11.45 -13.99 -14.14
C MET A 195 -10.02 -14.54 -14.05
N GLY A 196 -9.25 -14.09 -13.05
CA GLY A 196 -7.90 -14.58 -12.81
C GLY A 196 -7.84 -16.09 -12.59
N SER A 197 -8.76 -16.65 -11.81
CA SER A 197 -8.86 -18.11 -11.61
C SER A 197 -9.16 -18.85 -12.91
N VAL A 198 -10.07 -18.34 -13.74
CA VAL A 198 -10.40 -18.98 -15.04
C VAL A 198 -9.20 -18.95 -15.98
N CYS A 199 -8.48 -17.84 -16.05
CA CYS A 199 -7.26 -17.72 -16.84
C CYS A 199 -6.24 -18.83 -16.46
N LEU A 200 -5.98 -19.01 -15.16
CA LEU A 200 -5.00 -19.98 -14.68
C LEU A 200 -5.46 -21.43 -14.84
N GLU A 201 -6.71 -21.74 -14.52
CA GLU A 201 -7.24 -23.11 -14.54
C GLU A 201 -7.58 -23.59 -15.95
N TYR A 202 -8.05 -22.69 -16.83
CA TYR A 202 -8.55 -23.05 -18.16
C TYR A 202 -7.65 -22.58 -19.32
N GLY A 203 -6.64 -21.75 -19.04
CA GLY A 203 -5.58 -21.40 -19.98
C GLY A 203 -4.90 -22.60 -20.64
N PRO A 204 -4.52 -23.68 -19.90
CA PRO A 204 -3.94 -24.89 -20.49
C PRO A 204 -4.85 -25.61 -21.50
N TYR A 205 -6.16 -25.37 -21.45
CA TYR A 205 -7.14 -25.91 -22.39
C TYR A 205 -7.37 -24.98 -23.60
N GLY A 206 -6.60 -23.89 -23.72
CA GLY A 206 -6.72 -22.90 -24.77
C GLY A 206 -7.80 -21.85 -24.53
N VAL A 207 -8.37 -21.77 -23.32
CA VAL A 207 -9.40 -20.78 -22.99
C VAL A 207 -8.76 -19.47 -22.54
N THR A 208 -9.17 -18.35 -23.13
CA THR A 208 -8.76 -17.01 -22.68
C THR A 208 -9.85 -16.35 -21.85
N SER A 209 -9.47 -15.71 -20.76
CA SER A 209 -10.35 -15.07 -19.79
C SER A 209 -9.87 -13.65 -19.52
N ASN A 210 -10.72 -12.66 -19.78
CA ASN A 210 -10.40 -11.24 -19.55
C ASN A 210 -11.59 -10.47 -19.00
N VAL A 211 -11.33 -9.27 -18.48
CA VAL A 211 -12.34 -8.31 -18.05
C VAL A 211 -12.30 -7.09 -18.96
N ILE A 212 -13.48 -6.60 -19.35
CA ILE A 212 -13.65 -5.22 -19.82
C ILE A 212 -14.32 -4.44 -18.69
N ALA A 213 -13.71 -3.31 -18.29
CA ALA A 213 -14.24 -2.40 -17.27
C ALA A 213 -14.64 -1.07 -17.93
N PRO A 214 -15.93 -0.90 -18.30
CA PRO A 214 -16.41 0.34 -18.91
C PRO A 214 -16.34 1.53 -17.94
N GLY A 215 -16.03 2.69 -18.50
CA GLY A 215 -16.12 3.99 -17.83
C GLY A 215 -17.50 4.64 -17.91
N PRO A 216 -17.55 5.99 -17.83
CA PRO A 216 -18.75 6.72 -18.20
C PRO A 216 -19.00 6.58 -19.71
N ILE A 217 -20.03 5.82 -20.09
CA ILE A 217 -20.43 5.59 -21.48
C ILE A 217 -21.75 6.32 -21.77
N LYS A 218 -21.75 7.17 -22.80
CA LYS A 218 -22.90 7.99 -23.22
C LYS A 218 -24.12 7.13 -23.54
N ASP A 219 -25.30 7.66 -23.24
CA ASP A 219 -26.61 7.11 -23.63
C ASP A 219 -26.83 5.64 -23.19
N THR A 220 -26.30 5.30 -22.01
CA THR A 220 -26.48 3.96 -21.42
C THR A 220 -27.42 4.00 -20.21
N GLU A 221 -28.26 2.97 -20.09
CA GLU A 221 -29.11 2.72 -18.90
C GLU A 221 -28.34 2.83 -17.58
N GLY A 222 -27.06 2.42 -17.55
CA GLY A 222 -26.20 2.54 -16.38
C GLY A 222 -25.98 4.01 -15.98
N MET A 223 -25.60 4.86 -16.93
CA MET A 223 -25.38 6.29 -16.68
C MET A 223 -26.68 7.04 -16.40
N GLU A 224 -27.79 6.70 -17.07
CA GLU A 224 -29.10 7.29 -16.78
C GLU A 224 -29.57 7.02 -15.35
N ARG A 225 -29.29 5.83 -14.81
CA ARG A 225 -29.66 5.45 -13.44
C ARG A 225 -28.75 6.03 -12.36
N LEU A 226 -27.49 6.32 -12.71
CA LEU A 226 -26.44 6.68 -11.75
C LEU A 226 -26.08 8.17 -11.77
N SER A 227 -26.40 8.90 -12.83
CA SER A 227 -26.19 10.35 -12.92
C SER A 227 -27.46 11.10 -12.54
N SER A 228 -27.33 12.18 -11.75
CA SER A 228 -28.43 13.14 -11.63
C SER A 228 -28.61 13.81 -12.99
N ALA A 229 -29.84 13.84 -13.51
CA ALA A 229 -30.23 14.36 -14.83
C ALA A 229 -29.90 15.86 -15.12
N LYS A 230 -29.02 16.47 -14.34
CA LYS A 230 -28.53 17.86 -14.45
C LYS A 230 -27.01 17.98 -14.30
N ALA A 231 -26.25 16.91 -14.48
CA ALA A 231 -24.79 17.02 -14.52
C ALA A 231 -24.39 17.83 -15.77
N ASP A 232 -23.74 18.97 -15.58
CA ASP A 232 -23.18 19.79 -16.65
C ASP A 232 -22.22 18.92 -17.48
N GLN A 233 -22.60 18.64 -18.73
CA GLN A 233 -21.90 17.71 -19.60
C GLN A 233 -20.46 18.18 -19.88
N SER A 234 -20.22 19.50 -19.86
CA SER A 234 -18.89 20.08 -20.00
C SER A 234 -17.97 19.74 -18.81
N ARG A 235 -18.50 19.74 -17.59
CA ARG A 235 -17.79 19.31 -16.38
C ARG A 235 -17.58 17.81 -16.34
N ALA A 236 -18.53 17.03 -16.85
CA ALA A 236 -18.43 15.58 -16.87
C ALA A 236 -17.41 15.07 -17.90
N ASP A 237 -17.29 15.75 -19.04
CA ASP A 237 -16.26 15.46 -20.05
C ASP A 237 -14.85 15.87 -19.58
N ALA A 238 -14.74 16.97 -18.81
CA ALA A 238 -13.46 17.45 -18.26
C ALA A 238 -12.83 16.52 -17.20
N VAL A 239 -13.61 15.62 -16.58
CA VAL A 239 -13.10 14.63 -15.61
C VAL A 239 -12.43 13.45 -16.31
N VAL A 240 -12.86 13.09 -17.52
CA VAL A 240 -12.25 12.03 -18.33
C VAL A 240 -11.01 12.57 -19.06
N PRO A 241 -9.81 12.01 -18.88
CA PRO A 241 -8.61 12.52 -19.52
C PRO A 241 -8.67 12.64 -21.04
N GLN A 242 -9.35 11.72 -21.72
CA GLN A 242 -9.59 11.82 -23.17
C GLN A 242 -10.58 12.92 -23.60
N GLY A 243 -11.13 13.70 -22.66
CA GLY A 243 -11.97 14.88 -22.94
C GLY A 243 -13.38 14.56 -23.43
N ARG A 244 -13.82 13.30 -23.31
CA ARG A 244 -15.19 12.86 -23.62
C ARG A 244 -15.57 11.63 -22.82
N TRP A 245 -16.86 11.45 -22.58
CA TRP A 245 -17.37 10.12 -22.25
C TRP A 245 -17.19 9.13 -23.42
N GLY A 246 -17.11 7.85 -23.07
CA GLY A 246 -17.03 6.75 -24.04
C GLY A 246 -18.34 6.58 -24.82
N TYR A 247 -18.26 5.95 -25.98
CA TYR A 247 -19.39 5.48 -26.76
C TYR A 247 -19.52 3.96 -26.62
N ILE A 248 -20.70 3.41 -26.88
CA ILE A 248 -20.91 1.95 -26.91
C ILE A 248 -19.96 1.26 -27.90
N ARG A 249 -19.56 1.94 -28.99
CA ARG A 249 -18.53 1.49 -29.93
C ARG A 249 -17.18 1.23 -29.27
N ASP A 250 -16.73 2.08 -28.33
CA ASP A 250 -15.41 1.91 -27.68
C ASP A 250 -15.35 0.56 -26.93
N ILE A 251 -16.48 0.16 -26.32
CA ILE A 251 -16.63 -1.13 -25.63
C ILE A 251 -16.73 -2.29 -26.63
N ALA A 252 -17.51 -2.11 -27.69
CA ALA A 252 -17.68 -3.13 -28.72
C ALA A 252 -16.38 -3.45 -29.47
N ASP A 253 -15.61 -2.43 -29.86
CA ASP A 253 -14.29 -2.60 -30.49
C ASP A 253 -13.31 -3.33 -29.57
N SER A 254 -13.33 -3.02 -28.27
CA SER A 254 -12.51 -3.74 -27.27
C SER A 254 -12.91 -5.22 -27.15
N THR A 255 -14.21 -5.53 -27.26
CA THR A 255 -14.70 -6.91 -27.32
C THR A 255 -14.25 -7.61 -28.59
N VAL A 256 -14.35 -6.96 -29.74
CA VAL A 256 -13.87 -7.50 -31.03
C VAL A 256 -12.38 -7.82 -30.94
N TYR A 257 -11.57 -6.88 -30.43
CA TYR A 257 -10.13 -7.10 -30.22
C TYR A 257 -9.86 -8.38 -29.40
N LEU A 258 -10.44 -8.48 -28.20
CA LEU A 258 -10.20 -9.60 -27.29
C LEU A 258 -10.71 -10.95 -27.81
N PHE A 259 -11.82 -10.96 -28.57
CA PHE A 259 -12.31 -12.19 -29.18
C PHE A 259 -11.60 -12.54 -30.49
N SER A 260 -11.03 -11.57 -31.21
CA SER A 260 -10.30 -11.82 -32.47
C SER A 260 -8.91 -12.42 -32.24
N ASP A 261 -8.27 -12.89 -33.32
CA ASP A 261 -6.90 -13.42 -33.26
C ASP A 261 -5.87 -12.39 -32.74
N ALA A 262 -6.15 -11.08 -32.92
CA ALA A 262 -5.30 -10.01 -32.38
C ALA A 262 -5.22 -10.00 -30.84
N GLY A 263 -6.27 -10.42 -30.15
CA GLY A 263 -6.33 -10.54 -28.70
C GLY A 263 -5.93 -11.93 -28.17
N SER A 264 -5.43 -12.82 -29.03
CA SER A 264 -5.29 -14.24 -28.70
C SER A 264 -4.29 -14.58 -27.60
N PHE A 265 -3.33 -13.71 -27.35
CA PHE A 265 -2.36 -13.85 -26.27
C PHE A 265 -2.64 -12.92 -25.08
N VAL A 266 -3.77 -12.19 -25.12
CA VAL A 266 -4.23 -11.40 -23.98
C VAL A 266 -5.08 -12.30 -23.10
N ASN A 267 -4.58 -12.63 -21.91
CA ASN A 267 -5.25 -13.49 -20.96
C ASN A 267 -4.98 -13.01 -19.53
N GLY A 268 -5.96 -13.12 -18.64
CA GLY A 268 -5.83 -12.71 -17.25
C GLY A 268 -5.83 -11.20 -17.03
N GLN A 269 -6.31 -10.40 -18.00
CA GLN A 269 -6.24 -8.94 -17.93
C GLN A 269 -7.60 -8.30 -17.66
N ALA A 270 -7.60 -7.32 -16.76
CA ALA A 270 -8.68 -6.34 -16.66
C ALA A 270 -8.32 -5.09 -17.46
N ILE A 271 -9.15 -4.78 -18.44
CA ILE A 271 -8.92 -3.69 -19.39
C ILE A 271 -9.95 -2.59 -19.14
N PRO A 272 -9.54 -1.49 -18.47
CA PRO A 272 -10.33 -0.27 -18.39
C PRO A 272 -10.55 0.34 -19.78
N VAL A 273 -11.81 0.54 -20.14
CA VAL A 273 -12.22 1.26 -21.35
C VAL A 273 -13.04 2.47 -20.92
N ASP A 274 -12.33 3.46 -20.38
CA ASP A 274 -12.91 4.61 -19.69
C ASP A 274 -12.24 5.96 -19.99
N GLY A 275 -11.40 6.00 -21.03
CA GLY A 275 -10.67 7.21 -21.41
C GLY A 275 -9.67 7.70 -20.34
N GLY A 276 -9.26 6.83 -19.41
CA GLY A 276 -8.35 7.14 -18.31
C GLY A 276 -9.03 7.71 -17.06
N ALA A 277 -10.37 7.72 -17.01
CA ALA A 277 -11.12 8.33 -15.91
C ALA A 277 -10.71 7.78 -14.53
N TRP A 278 -10.50 6.46 -14.42
CA TRP A 278 -10.11 5.81 -13.17
C TRP A 278 -8.71 6.20 -12.66
N ARG A 279 -7.81 6.62 -13.55
CA ARG A 279 -6.48 7.11 -13.17
C ARG A 279 -6.54 8.48 -12.51
N ARG A 280 -7.65 9.20 -12.69
CA ARG A 280 -7.89 10.48 -12.04
C ARG A 280 -8.64 10.27 -10.74
N GLN A 281 -7.92 10.31 -9.63
CA GLN A 281 -8.53 10.49 -8.31
C GLN A 281 -9.11 11.92 -8.28
N SER A 282 -10.44 12.05 -8.11
CA SER A 282 -11.19 13.31 -8.18
C SER A 282 -10.46 14.49 -7.51
N ALA A 283 -9.97 15.44 -8.30
CA ALA A 283 -9.35 16.66 -7.80
C ALA A 283 -10.14 17.88 -8.27
N LEU A 284 -10.76 18.56 -7.29
CA LEU A 284 -10.95 20.00 -7.33
C LEU A 284 -9.55 20.63 -7.48
N GLY A 285 -9.15 20.97 -8.72
CA GLY A 285 -7.88 21.64 -9.03
C GLY A 285 -6.68 20.70 -9.20
N VAL A 286 -5.86 20.94 -10.23
CA VAL A 286 -4.52 20.35 -10.37
C VAL A 286 -3.61 21.47 -10.87
N GLY A 287 -2.64 21.85 -10.03
CA GLY A 287 -1.76 22.99 -10.22
C GLY A 287 -1.50 23.70 -8.90
N THR A 288 -0.37 24.41 -8.81
CA THR A 288 -0.02 25.28 -7.66
C THR A 288 -0.83 26.57 -7.64
N ASP A 289 -1.43 26.94 -8.78
CA ASP A 289 -2.16 28.19 -8.95
C ASP A 289 -3.66 27.88 -8.90
N GLU A 290 -4.44 28.64 -8.11
CA GLU A 290 -5.90 28.42 -7.92
C GLU A 290 -6.71 28.43 -9.25
N ASP A 291 -6.17 29.07 -10.28
CA ASP A 291 -6.79 29.20 -11.61
C ASP A 291 -6.45 28.04 -12.56
N MET A 292 -5.47 27.18 -12.22
CA MET A 292 -5.06 26.06 -13.05
C MET A 292 -6.08 24.92 -12.94
N LYS A 293 -6.99 24.90 -13.91
CA LYS A 293 -7.99 23.85 -14.07
C LYS A 293 -7.53 22.89 -15.15
N TYR A 294 -7.71 21.60 -14.87
CA TYR A 294 -7.53 20.56 -15.87
C TYR A 294 -8.80 20.36 -16.68
N PRO A 295 -8.66 20.15 -18.01
CA PRO A 295 -7.41 20.01 -18.76
C PRO A 295 -6.86 21.33 -19.31
N GLU A 296 -7.47 22.47 -18.97
CA GLU A 296 -7.24 23.74 -19.65
C GLU A 296 -5.78 24.19 -19.63
N PHE A 297 -5.07 24.05 -18.51
CA PHE A 297 -3.67 24.47 -18.44
C PHE A 297 -2.76 23.63 -19.37
N LEU A 298 -3.00 22.31 -19.47
CA LEU A 298 -2.26 21.43 -20.39
C LEU A 298 -2.52 21.81 -21.85
N LEU A 299 -3.79 22.06 -22.20
CA LEU A 299 -4.18 22.42 -23.56
C LEU A 299 -3.63 23.77 -24.02
N LYS A 300 -3.48 24.72 -23.08
CA LYS A 300 -2.89 26.02 -23.36
C LYS A 300 -1.34 26.02 -23.28
N GLY A 301 -0.73 24.91 -22.85
CA GLY A 301 0.70 24.86 -22.54
C GLY A 301 1.08 25.82 -21.41
N GLU A 302 0.13 26.15 -20.54
CA GLU A 302 0.35 26.97 -19.36
C GLU A 302 1.01 26.09 -18.31
N ILE A 303 2.27 26.41 -18.04
CA ILE A 303 3.00 25.91 -16.88
C ILE A 303 2.76 26.97 -15.77
N SER A 304 2.74 26.57 -14.49
CA SER A 304 2.51 27.53 -13.39
C SER A 304 3.40 28.76 -13.58
N LYS A 305 2.88 29.94 -13.21
CA LYS A 305 3.64 31.19 -13.29
C LYS A 305 4.97 31.11 -12.52
N HIS A 306 5.07 30.22 -11.52
CA HIS A 306 6.30 29.94 -10.79
C HIS A 306 7.35 29.18 -11.61
N GLU A 307 6.94 28.28 -12.50
CA GLU A 307 7.82 27.41 -13.30
C GLU A 307 8.22 28.07 -14.64
N ALA A 308 7.37 28.93 -15.21
CA ALA A 308 7.71 29.70 -16.42
C ALA A 308 8.96 30.59 -16.24
N GLY A 309 9.22 31.04 -15.01
CA GLY A 309 10.45 31.74 -14.64
C GLY A 309 11.69 30.83 -14.64
N GLN A 310 11.57 29.59 -14.15
CA GLN A 310 12.66 28.61 -14.14
C GLN A 310 13.01 28.09 -15.54
N ALA A 311 12.02 27.85 -16.41
CA ALA A 311 12.25 27.43 -17.79
C ALA A 311 12.97 28.52 -18.63
N LEU A 312 12.77 29.80 -18.31
CA LEU A 312 13.49 30.93 -18.92
C LEU A 312 14.96 30.99 -18.45
N VAL A 313 15.20 30.63 -17.18
CA VAL A 313 16.56 30.50 -16.61
C VAL A 313 17.29 29.31 -17.23
N GLU A 314 16.65 28.16 -17.40
CA GLU A 314 17.24 27.00 -18.09
C GLU A 314 17.57 27.30 -19.56
N ARG A 315 16.70 28.02 -20.28
CA ARG A 315 17.00 28.42 -21.68
C ARG A 315 18.18 29.37 -21.78
N HIS A 316 18.35 30.29 -20.83
CA HIS A 316 19.53 31.16 -20.78
C HIS A 316 20.80 30.42 -20.34
N ALA A 317 20.70 29.47 -19.40
CA ALA A 317 21.81 28.60 -19.00
C ALA A 317 22.26 27.69 -20.15
N THR A 318 21.32 27.16 -20.95
CA THR A 318 21.62 26.32 -22.11
C THR A 318 22.25 27.13 -23.25
N ALA A 319 21.80 28.37 -23.48
CA ALA A 319 22.42 29.28 -24.44
C ALA A 319 23.85 29.69 -24.02
N ALA A 320 24.07 29.94 -22.72
CA ALA A 320 25.40 30.24 -22.17
C ALA A 320 26.35 29.03 -22.25
N ALA A 321 25.83 27.81 -22.02
CA ALA A 321 26.60 26.57 -22.18
C ALA A 321 26.95 26.31 -23.66
N MET A 322 26.06 26.60 -24.61
CA MET A 322 26.34 26.48 -26.04
C MET A 322 27.37 27.51 -26.54
N GLU A 323 27.39 28.73 -25.98
CA GLU A 323 28.46 29.70 -26.27
C GLU A 323 29.81 29.27 -25.68
N MET A 324 29.83 28.66 -24.49
CA MET A 324 31.05 28.12 -23.87
C MET A 324 31.64 26.92 -24.64
N VAL A 325 30.81 26.06 -25.23
CA VAL A 325 31.27 24.95 -26.09
C VAL A 325 31.83 25.45 -27.43
N SER A 326 31.49 26.66 -27.88
CA SER A 326 31.97 27.25 -29.14
C SER A 326 33.40 27.85 -29.10
N GLY A 327 34.08 27.80 -27.94
CA GLY A 327 35.51 28.12 -27.83
C GLY A 327 35.89 29.59 -28.07
N LYS A 328 34.96 30.54 -27.95
CA LYS A 328 35.23 31.98 -28.15
C LYS A 328 35.19 32.77 -26.84
N LYS A 329 36.23 32.63 -26.02
CA LYS A 329 37.00 33.74 -25.38
C LYS A 329 37.89 33.23 -24.26
N SER A 330 39.13 33.70 -24.29
CA SER A 330 40.18 33.51 -23.29
C SER A 330 40.42 34.84 -22.55
N GLN A 331 40.79 34.73 -21.27
CA GLN A 331 41.44 35.71 -20.38
C GLN A 331 40.65 36.86 -19.70
N THR A 332 40.67 36.77 -18.36
CA THR A 332 41.10 37.77 -17.35
C THR A 332 40.23 39.01 -17.06
N PHE A 333 39.73 39.10 -15.82
CA PHE A 333 39.84 40.35 -15.04
C PHE A 333 40.11 40.06 -13.55
N LEU A 334 41.19 40.67 -13.05
CA LEU A 334 41.79 40.61 -11.72
C LEU A 334 41.40 41.89 -10.92
N ILE A 335 41.16 41.72 -9.61
CA ILE A 335 41.59 42.56 -8.45
C ILE A 335 41.15 44.05 -8.31
N LEU A 336 40.68 44.40 -7.08
CA LEU A 336 41.17 45.43 -6.10
C LEU A 336 40.01 45.67 -5.07
N ASN A 337 40.10 45.69 -3.74
CA ASN A 337 41.10 45.82 -2.64
C ASN A 337 40.45 45.17 -1.37
N GLY A 338 41.09 44.63 -0.32
CA GLY A 338 42.44 44.74 0.21
C GLY A 338 42.38 45.16 1.70
N ASN A 339 42.56 44.24 2.66
CA ASN A 339 43.51 44.39 3.79
C ASN A 339 43.64 43.09 4.61
N ALA A 340 44.88 42.69 4.84
CA ALA A 340 45.31 41.47 5.53
C ALA A 340 46.12 41.81 6.80
N THR A 341 46.19 40.88 7.75
CA THR A 341 47.40 40.56 8.56
C THR A 341 47.23 39.11 9.10
N THR A 342 47.98 38.15 8.53
CA THR A 342 49.13 37.37 9.09
C THR A 342 48.73 36.35 10.17
N ASP A 343 49.03 35.05 10.12
CA ASP A 343 50.13 34.29 9.50
C ASP A 343 49.72 32.85 9.20
N SER A 344 50.28 32.27 8.14
CA SER A 344 50.23 30.85 7.82
C SER A 344 51.63 30.35 7.45
N ALA A 345 52.00 29.19 7.99
CA ALA A 345 52.95 28.21 7.46
C ALA A 345 52.92 26.99 8.42
N TRP A 346 52.99 25.71 8.04
CA TRP A 346 53.82 25.06 7.03
C TRP A 346 53.22 23.69 6.61
N PHE A 347 53.55 23.26 5.39
CA PHE A 347 53.49 21.88 4.92
C PHE A 347 54.90 21.27 4.95
N THR A 348 54.95 19.93 4.98
CA THR A 348 56.03 18.97 4.62
C THR A 348 56.79 18.23 5.72
N ASP A 349 56.54 16.90 5.72
CA ASP A 349 57.49 15.78 5.65
C ASP A 349 58.55 15.61 6.77
N THR A 350 58.56 14.45 7.44
CA THR A 350 59.78 13.67 7.71
C THR A 350 59.55 12.33 8.42
N LYS A 351 60.40 11.37 8.05
CA LYS A 351 60.57 9.99 8.51
C LYS A 351 61.04 9.84 9.97
N THR A 352 60.70 8.67 10.54
CA THR A 352 61.46 7.82 11.49
C THR A 352 62.46 8.47 12.47
N GLN A 353 62.21 8.33 13.78
CA GLN A 353 63.16 7.76 14.74
C GLN A 353 62.50 7.50 16.11
N THR A 354 62.86 6.37 16.70
CA THR A 354 62.55 5.88 18.05
C THR A 354 63.19 6.74 19.14
N PRO A 355 62.70 6.59 20.39
CA PRO A 355 63.66 6.42 21.48
C PRO A 355 63.31 5.26 22.41
N GLU A 356 64.34 4.47 22.72
CA GLU A 356 64.37 3.52 23.83
C GLU A 356 64.48 4.27 25.16
N MET A 357 63.73 3.84 26.18
CA MET A 357 64.18 3.90 27.57
C MET A 357 63.51 2.81 28.40
N GLU A 358 64.33 1.81 28.73
CA GLU A 358 64.36 0.94 29.91
C GLU A 358 63.06 0.55 30.62
N LEU A 359 62.71 -0.75 30.51
CA LEU A 359 62.09 -1.48 31.62
C LEU A 359 62.74 -2.86 31.74
N LYS A 360 63.81 -2.93 32.53
CA LYS A 360 64.29 -4.17 33.14
C LYS A 360 63.67 -4.29 34.53
N LEU A 361 63.35 -5.54 34.88
CA LEU A 361 63.10 -6.08 36.23
C LEU A 361 61.63 -6.18 36.67
N LEU A 362 60.98 -7.29 36.33
CA LEU A 362 60.35 -8.22 37.30
C LEU A 362 59.78 -9.44 36.56
N LEU A 363 60.67 -10.40 36.30
CA LEU A 363 60.29 -11.80 36.12
C LEU A 363 60.25 -12.43 37.52
N ALA A 364 59.07 -12.74 38.04
CA ALA A 364 58.78 -13.82 38.98
C ALA A 364 57.51 -13.52 39.78
N LEU A 365 56.34 -13.85 39.21
CA LEU A 365 55.20 -14.40 39.93
C LEU A 365 54.37 -15.14 38.88
N GLY A 366 54.61 -16.44 38.75
CA GLY A 366 53.84 -17.32 37.88
C GLY A 366 52.42 -17.47 38.42
N LEU A 367 51.51 -16.65 37.91
CA LEU A 367 50.08 -16.95 37.86
C LEU A 367 49.76 -17.30 36.40
N PRO A 368 49.03 -18.39 36.12
CA PRO A 368 48.55 -18.63 34.77
C PRO A 368 47.60 -17.48 34.43
N ILE A 369 48.04 -16.55 33.58
CA ILE A 369 47.14 -15.67 32.85
C ILE A 369 46.42 -16.58 31.86
N VAL A 370 45.29 -17.15 32.30
CA VAL A 370 44.31 -17.70 31.37
C VAL A 370 43.89 -16.50 30.50
N PRO A 371 44.11 -16.52 29.17
CA PRO A 371 43.62 -15.44 28.33
C PRO A 371 42.11 -15.37 28.56
N ALA A 372 41.61 -14.22 29.01
CA ALA A 372 40.18 -13.97 29.00
C ALA A 372 39.73 -14.24 27.57
N ALA A 373 38.81 -15.20 27.39
CA ALA A 373 38.31 -15.53 26.07
C ALA A 373 37.79 -14.26 25.41
N ALA A 374 38.30 -13.94 24.23
CA ALA A 374 37.88 -12.76 23.49
C ALA A 374 36.36 -12.85 23.25
N GLU A 375 35.65 -11.78 23.59
CA GLU A 375 34.20 -11.70 23.40
C GLU A 375 33.86 -12.03 21.95
N THR A 376 32.89 -12.92 21.76
CA THR A 376 32.42 -13.32 20.44
C THR A 376 30.99 -12.86 20.21
N VAL A 377 30.72 -12.27 19.05
CA VAL A 377 29.36 -11.97 18.60
C VAL A 377 28.76 -13.21 17.93
N LEU A 378 27.66 -13.72 18.48
CA LEU A 378 26.93 -14.88 17.95
C LEU A 378 25.98 -14.49 16.81
N GLY A 379 25.47 -13.26 16.85
CA GLY A 379 24.62 -12.67 15.85
C GLY A 379 24.05 -11.34 16.30
N ILE A 380 23.34 -10.67 15.39
CA ILE A 380 22.80 -9.33 15.60
C ILE A 380 21.34 -9.22 15.14
N TYR A 381 20.63 -8.29 15.76
CA TYR A 381 19.39 -7.74 15.22
C TYR A 381 19.56 -6.23 15.02
N VAL A 382 19.33 -5.74 13.80
CA VAL A 382 19.43 -4.33 13.42
C VAL A 382 18.05 -3.82 13.05
N PHE A 383 17.61 -2.74 13.68
CA PHE A 383 16.49 -1.93 13.21
C PHE A 383 17.03 -0.62 12.64
N HIS A 384 16.77 -0.36 11.36
CA HIS A 384 17.39 0.73 10.59
C HIS A 384 16.31 1.67 10.05
N ARG A 385 16.51 2.99 10.23
CA ARG A 385 15.70 4.00 9.55
C ARG A 385 16.15 4.12 8.10
N HIS A 386 15.23 4.42 7.19
CA HIS A 386 15.62 4.83 5.83
C HIS A 386 16.60 6.01 5.81
N GLY A 387 17.32 6.17 4.69
CA GLY A 387 18.11 7.36 4.39
C GLY A 387 17.26 8.55 3.98
N ASP A 388 17.92 9.67 3.71
CA ASP A 388 17.30 10.89 3.22
C ASP A 388 16.33 10.69 2.03
N ARG A 389 15.34 11.59 1.97
CA ARG A 389 14.21 11.53 1.06
C ARG A 389 13.60 12.91 0.85
N THR A 390 12.76 13.06 -0.16
CA THR A 390 11.96 14.28 -0.36
C THR A 390 10.95 14.49 0.79
N ALA A 391 10.40 15.71 0.90
CA ALA A 391 9.48 16.08 1.98
C ALA A 391 8.17 15.26 1.92
N LYS A 392 7.66 14.84 3.08
CA LYS A 392 6.43 14.01 3.16
C LYS A 392 5.20 14.71 2.62
N LYS A 393 5.18 16.04 2.74
CA LYS A 393 4.01 16.85 2.39
C LYS A 393 3.72 16.89 0.88
N TRP A 394 4.68 16.50 0.05
CA TRP A 394 4.57 16.51 -1.41
C TRP A 394 4.74 15.10 -2.00
N PRO A 395 3.71 14.24 -1.88
CA PRO A 395 3.77 12.90 -2.44
C PRO A 395 3.83 12.92 -3.98
N PRO A 396 4.42 11.90 -4.63
CA PRO A 396 5.05 10.74 -4.01
C PRO A 396 6.39 11.09 -3.38
N VAL A 397 6.62 10.58 -2.17
CA VAL A 397 7.92 10.72 -1.50
C VAL A 397 8.95 9.86 -2.21
N ARG A 398 10.12 10.42 -2.47
CA ARG A 398 11.19 9.76 -3.23
C ARG A 398 12.44 9.64 -2.38
N PHE A 399 13.07 8.47 -2.48
CA PHE A 399 14.41 8.23 -1.97
C PHE A 399 15.42 9.04 -2.80
N THR A 400 16.36 9.71 -2.13
CA THR A 400 17.35 10.59 -2.77
C THR A 400 18.69 9.89 -2.93
N ASP A 401 19.58 10.47 -3.73
CA ASP A 401 20.95 9.99 -3.86
C ASP A 401 21.75 10.17 -2.56
N LEU A 402 21.49 11.25 -1.81
CA LEU A 402 22.04 11.44 -0.47
C LEU A 402 21.61 10.30 0.46
N GLY A 403 20.32 9.96 0.46
CA GLY A 403 19.81 8.86 1.27
C GLY A 403 20.43 7.51 0.91
N ALA A 404 20.74 7.29 -0.38
CA ALA A 404 21.46 6.11 -0.84
C ALA A 404 22.89 6.06 -0.27
N ASP A 405 23.64 7.17 -0.31
CA ASP A 405 24.99 7.27 0.24
C ASP A 405 25.02 7.08 1.78
N GLU A 406 24.07 7.68 2.48
CA GLU A 406 23.93 7.56 3.93
C GLU A 406 23.76 6.11 4.39
N VAL A 407 22.84 5.36 3.76
CA VAL A 407 22.61 3.97 4.14
C VAL A 407 23.67 3.03 3.58
N TYR A 408 24.25 3.33 2.40
CA TYR A 408 25.37 2.57 1.85
C TYR A 408 26.62 2.66 2.74
N SER A 409 26.99 3.87 3.17
CA SER A 409 28.10 4.11 4.08
C SER A 409 27.88 3.47 5.47
N SER A 410 26.63 3.48 5.96
CA SER A 410 26.24 2.68 7.12
C SER A 410 26.49 1.19 6.87
N GLY A 411 26.05 0.63 5.74
CA GLY A 411 26.31 -0.76 5.36
C GLY A 411 27.80 -1.13 5.37
N LEU A 412 28.66 -0.27 4.83
CA LEU A 412 30.12 -0.44 4.87
C LEU A 412 30.67 -0.46 6.31
N TYR A 413 30.16 0.42 7.18
CA TYR A 413 30.52 0.41 8.59
C TYR A 413 30.17 -0.94 9.24
N TYR A 414 28.94 -1.44 9.03
CA TYR A 414 28.53 -2.75 9.54
C TYR A 414 29.38 -3.90 8.95
N ARG A 415 29.78 -3.82 7.69
CA ARG A 415 30.71 -4.78 7.07
C ARG A 415 32.05 -4.80 7.79
N SER A 416 32.65 -3.63 8.02
CA SER A 416 33.94 -3.49 8.72
C SER A 416 33.89 -3.93 10.18
N ARG A 417 32.69 -3.89 10.78
CA ARG A 417 32.49 -4.28 12.17
C ARG A 417 32.19 -5.77 12.33
N TYR A 418 31.37 -6.35 11.46
CA TYR A 418 30.75 -7.66 11.71
C TYR A 418 30.99 -8.73 10.65
N VAL A 419 31.27 -8.34 9.40
CA VAL A 419 31.20 -9.27 8.25
C VAL A 419 32.58 -9.61 7.71
N SER A 420 33.38 -8.59 7.39
CA SER A 420 34.69 -8.75 6.73
C SER A 420 35.64 -9.69 7.50
N SER A 421 36.58 -10.31 6.79
CA SER A 421 37.55 -11.23 7.38
C SER A 421 38.48 -10.57 8.42
N ASN A 422 38.64 -9.24 8.34
CA ASN A 422 39.35 -8.40 9.29
C ASN A 422 38.40 -7.58 10.18
N ALA A 423 37.14 -7.99 10.29
CA ALA A 423 36.14 -7.27 11.05
C ALA A 423 36.53 -7.14 12.54
N SER A 424 36.30 -5.96 13.12
CA SER A 424 36.66 -5.70 14.52
C SER A 424 35.89 -6.55 15.55
N GLN A 425 34.69 -6.99 15.19
CA GLN A 425 33.77 -7.79 15.99
C GLN A 425 33.05 -8.80 15.09
N GLN A 426 33.81 -9.62 14.36
CA GLN A 426 33.26 -10.56 13.39
C GLN A 426 32.17 -11.45 14.01
N ILE A 427 31.04 -11.56 13.32
CA ILE A 427 29.97 -12.48 13.73
C ILE A 427 30.43 -13.91 13.46
N ARG A 428 30.32 -14.74 14.49
CA ARG A 428 30.73 -16.15 14.46
C ARG A 428 30.08 -16.88 13.29
N SER A 429 30.92 -17.48 12.44
CA SER A 429 30.51 -18.29 11.30
C SER A 429 29.69 -17.56 10.22
N LEU A 430 29.66 -16.23 10.22
CA LEU A 430 29.09 -15.44 9.12
C LEU A 430 30.04 -15.44 7.93
N SER A 431 29.51 -15.62 6.72
CA SER A 431 30.28 -15.53 5.49
C SER A 431 30.83 -14.12 5.28
N THR A 432 32.10 -14.00 4.85
CA THR A 432 32.80 -12.70 4.80
C THR A 432 32.58 -11.96 3.49
N ASP A 433 32.70 -12.68 2.37
CA ASP A 433 32.80 -12.07 1.04
C ASP A 433 31.64 -12.46 0.13
N GLU A 434 31.21 -13.72 0.18
CA GLU A 434 30.03 -14.19 -0.54
C GLU A 434 28.82 -14.29 0.39
N VAL A 435 27.69 -13.73 -0.02
CA VAL A 435 26.46 -13.79 0.76
C VAL A 435 25.90 -15.21 0.80
N ARG A 436 25.50 -15.65 1.99
CA ARG A 436 24.74 -16.88 2.21
C ARG A 436 23.33 -16.49 2.64
N PRO A 437 22.32 -16.58 1.77
CA PRO A 437 20.97 -16.10 2.09
C PRO A 437 20.39 -16.68 3.38
N GLU A 438 20.75 -17.92 3.76
CA GLU A 438 20.31 -18.55 5.00
C GLU A 438 20.89 -17.89 6.28
N GLN A 439 21.97 -17.11 6.15
CA GLN A 439 22.62 -16.41 7.27
C GLN A 439 22.06 -15.00 7.50
N LEU A 440 21.25 -14.47 6.59
CA LEU A 440 20.66 -13.14 6.68
C LEU A 440 19.13 -13.23 6.67
N ALA A 441 18.47 -12.45 7.50
CA ALA A 441 17.03 -12.21 7.41
C ALA A 441 16.79 -10.72 7.27
N VAL A 442 16.45 -10.26 6.06
CA VAL A 442 16.22 -8.84 5.77
C VAL A 442 14.74 -8.59 5.53
N THR A 443 14.17 -7.61 6.21
CA THR A 443 12.75 -7.25 6.11
C THR A 443 12.54 -5.74 6.00
N SER A 444 11.50 -5.34 5.28
CA SER A 444 11.07 -3.95 5.12
C SER A 444 9.57 -3.89 4.84
N PRO A 445 8.82 -2.87 5.30
CA PRO A 445 7.50 -2.57 4.79
C PRO A 445 7.48 -2.39 3.26
N THR A 446 6.32 -2.55 2.63
CA THR A 446 6.09 -2.28 1.21
C THR A 446 5.99 -0.77 0.97
N ASP A 447 7.14 -0.12 0.96
CA ASP A 447 7.32 1.32 0.81
C ASP A 447 8.58 1.59 -0.02
N VAL A 448 8.50 2.52 -0.97
CA VAL A 448 9.60 2.77 -1.93
C VAL A 448 10.86 3.27 -1.25
N VAL A 449 10.76 4.10 -0.22
CA VAL A 449 11.90 4.69 0.49
C VAL A 449 12.57 3.63 1.37
N LEU A 450 11.77 2.87 2.12
CA LEU A 450 12.28 1.83 3.02
C LEU A 450 12.92 0.67 2.25
N GLN A 451 12.28 0.17 1.19
CA GLN A 451 12.86 -0.91 0.37
C GLN A 451 14.13 -0.46 -0.35
N SER A 452 14.13 0.75 -0.93
CA SER A 452 15.34 1.28 -1.60
C SER A 452 16.49 1.47 -0.61
N SER A 453 16.19 1.93 0.60
CA SER A 453 17.18 2.04 1.68
C SER A 453 17.75 0.67 2.07
N ALA A 454 16.91 -0.36 2.17
CA ALA A 454 17.37 -1.72 2.46
C ALA A 454 18.33 -2.24 1.39
N TYR A 455 18.01 -2.06 0.12
CA TYR A 455 18.89 -2.47 -0.97
C TYR A 455 20.22 -1.69 -0.98
N ALA A 456 20.20 -0.37 -0.83
CA ALA A 456 21.42 0.44 -0.80
C ALA A 456 22.32 0.10 0.41
N TRP A 457 21.73 -0.16 1.58
CA TRP A 457 22.48 -0.61 2.76
C TRP A 457 23.13 -1.98 2.56
N LEU A 458 22.41 -2.92 1.93
CA LEU A 458 22.92 -4.26 1.62
C LEU A 458 24.09 -4.24 0.63
N GLN A 459 24.12 -3.28 -0.28
CA GLN A 459 25.27 -3.06 -1.18
C GLN A 459 26.54 -2.68 -0.42
N GLY A 460 26.41 -1.94 0.69
CA GLY A 460 27.53 -1.67 1.60
C GLY A 460 27.92 -2.89 2.43
N LEU A 461 26.94 -3.67 2.90
CA LEU A 461 27.20 -4.85 3.73
C LEU A 461 27.92 -5.98 2.96
N TYR A 462 27.43 -6.28 1.75
CA TYR A 462 27.98 -7.28 0.83
C TYR A 462 28.21 -6.62 -0.54
N PRO A 463 29.35 -5.92 -0.73
CA PRO A 463 29.70 -5.33 -2.02
C PRO A 463 29.87 -6.40 -3.11
N PRO A 464 29.94 -6.01 -4.39
CA PRO A 464 30.12 -6.96 -5.49
C PRO A 464 31.34 -7.86 -5.25
N ALA A 465 31.16 -9.18 -5.42
CA ALA A 465 32.19 -10.17 -5.11
C ALA A 465 33.24 -10.31 -6.22
N GLY A 466 32.94 -9.86 -7.44
CA GLY A 466 33.82 -10.01 -8.62
C GLY A 466 34.06 -11.47 -9.04
N THR A 467 33.33 -12.44 -8.48
CA THR A 467 33.52 -13.86 -8.76
C THR A 467 32.81 -14.26 -10.05
N ALA A 468 33.60 -14.68 -11.06
CA ALA A 468 33.06 -15.18 -12.31
C ALA A 468 32.90 -16.72 -12.26
N ASN A 469 31.72 -17.20 -12.62
CA ASN A 469 31.41 -18.63 -12.70
C ASN A 469 31.76 -19.18 -14.07
N THR A 470 32.46 -20.31 -14.11
CA THR A 470 32.75 -21.00 -15.39
C THR A 470 31.61 -21.97 -15.72
N LEU A 471 30.95 -21.74 -16.86
CA LEU A 471 29.90 -22.60 -17.39
C LEU A 471 30.48 -23.87 -18.00
N ALA A 472 29.64 -24.90 -18.20
CA ALA A 472 30.05 -26.19 -18.74
C ALA A 472 30.70 -26.15 -20.14
N ASN A 473 30.44 -25.09 -20.92
CA ASN A 473 31.05 -24.82 -22.22
C ASN A 473 32.39 -24.06 -22.12
N GLY A 474 32.89 -23.81 -20.91
CA GLY A 474 34.12 -23.06 -20.64
C GLY A 474 33.96 -21.53 -20.65
N THR A 475 32.76 -20.98 -20.93
CA THR A 475 32.55 -19.53 -20.85
C THR A 475 32.44 -19.06 -19.41
N SER A 476 33.08 -17.95 -19.09
CA SER A 476 32.97 -17.31 -17.77
C SER A 476 31.81 -16.32 -17.78
N VAL A 477 30.96 -16.37 -16.75
CA VAL A 477 29.86 -15.43 -16.54
C VAL A 477 29.96 -14.82 -15.15
N GLU A 478 29.78 -13.51 -15.09
CA GLU A 478 29.78 -12.74 -13.84
C GLU A 478 28.39 -12.10 -13.68
N ALA A 479 27.93 -11.97 -12.44
CA ALA A 479 26.71 -11.20 -12.20
C ALA A 479 26.92 -9.73 -12.65
N PRO A 480 25.88 -9.04 -13.14
CA PRO A 480 25.98 -7.63 -13.52
C PRO A 480 26.54 -6.73 -12.40
N LEU A 481 26.97 -5.52 -12.76
CA LEU A 481 27.54 -4.53 -11.83
C LEU A 481 28.78 -5.03 -11.07
N GLY A 482 29.65 -5.81 -11.73
CA GLY A 482 30.92 -6.28 -11.16
C GLY A 482 30.76 -7.41 -10.13
N GLY A 483 29.76 -8.27 -10.30
CA GLY A 483 29.51 -9.39 -9.38
C GLY A 483 28.53 -9.04 -8.26
N TYR A 484 27.51 -8.23 -8.56
CA TYR A 484 26.48 -7.84 -7.59
C TYR A 484 25.87 -9.06 -6.89
N GLN A 485 25.72 -8.96 -5.58
CA GLN A 485 25.20 -10.04 -4.73
C GLN A 485 23.73 -9.78 -4.40
N TYR A 486 22.85 -10.68 -4.84
CA TYR A 486 21.40 -10.53 -4.66
C TYR A 486 20.95 -11.03 -3.29
N VAL A 487 20.74 -10.09 -2.36
CA VAL A 487 20.17 -10.38 -1.03
C VAL A 487 18.66 -10.09 -1.04
N PRO A 488 17.80 -11.08 -0.75
CA PRO A 488 16.35 -10.86 -0.71
C PRO A 488 15.94 -9.92 0.44
N VAL A 489 15.06 -8.96 0.14
CA VAL A 489 14.38 -8.12 1.13
C VAL A 489 12.91 -8.54 1.18
N ASN A 490 12.47 -9.09 2.31
CA ASN A 490 11.10 -9.59 2.45
C ASN A 490 10.15 -8.48 2.92
N ALA A 491 8.97 -8.44 2.33
CA ALA A 491 7.92 -7.53 2.77
C ALA A 491 7.39 -7.94 4.16
N VAL A 492 7.24 -6.98 5.08
CA VAL A 492 6.56 -7.23 6.37
C VAL A 492 5.07 -6.94 6.19
N SER A 493 4.25 -7.99 6.22
CA SER A 493 2.78 -7.90 6.02
C SER A 493 1.96 -8.12 7.29
N THR A 494 2.58 -8.09 8.47
CA THR A 494 1.85 -8.21 9.74
C THR A 494 0.98 -6.97 9.98
N ALA A 495 -0.06 -7.10 10.81
CA ALA A 495 -1.14 -6.12 11.04
C ALA A 495 -0.72 -4.68 11.43
N ALA A 496 0.58 -4.41 11.59
CA ALA A 496 1.16 -3.13 11.99
C ALA A 496 2.05 -2.42 10.95
N THR A 497 2.12 -2.92 9.71
CA THR A 497 2.92 -2.26 8.66
C THR A 497 2.14 -2.18 7.35
N SER A 498 1.56 -1.01 7.10
CA SER A 498 0.84 -0.65 5.90
C SER A 498 1.77 -0.49 4.69
N GLN A 499 1.19 -0.58 3.50
CA GLN A 499 1.73 0.07 2.32
C GLN A 499 1.95 1.56 2.64
N ASP A 500 2.99 2.17 2.07
CA ASP A 500 3.30 3.60 2.30
C ASP A 500 3.62 3.95 3.77
N ALA A 501 4.27 3.03 4.49
CA ALA A 501 4.64 3.19 5.89
C ALA A 501 5.48 4.45 6.17
N GLU A 502 6.32 4.88 5.22
CA GLU A 502 7.08 6.13 5.37
C GLU A 502 6.22 7.37 5.06
N ASN A 503 5.19 7.25 4.21
CA ASN A 503 4.31 8.36 3.84
C ASN A 503 3.14 8.58 4.81
N SER A 504 3.01 7.73 5.83
CA SER A 504 2.03 7.92 6.87
C SER A 504 2.42 9.16 7.68
N GLU A 505 1.79 10.30 7.37
CA GLU A 505 1.97 11.60 8.06
C GLU A 505 1.79 11.48 9.58
N TRP A 506 1.11 10.42 10.04
CA TRP A 506 0.83 10.11 11.43
C TRP A 506 1.50 8.80 11.82
N LEU A 507 2.29 8.83 12.91
CA LEU A 507 2.94 7.68 13.57
C LEU A 507 2.01 6.45 13.77
N GLN A 508 0.70 6.67 13.78
CA GLN A 508 -0.31 5.76 14.31
C GLN A 508 -1.23 5.15 13.25
N GLY A 509 -1.49 5.88 12.16
CA GLY A 509 -2.35 5.42 11.06
C GLY A 509 -1.80 4.18 10.36
N GLY A 510 -0.48 4.03 10.32
CA GLY A 510 0.22 2.87 9.74
C GLY A 510 0.24 1.62 10.64
N SER A 511 -0.08 1.75 11.93
CA SER A 511 -0.04 0.64 12.89
C SER A 511 -1.22 -0.32 12.81
N GLY A 512 -2.32 0.05 12.13
CA GLY A 512 -3.56 -0.74 12.10
C GLY A 512 -4.25 -0.96 13.45
N CYS A 513 -3.73 -0.37 14.53
CA CYS A 513 -4.11 -0.66 15.91
C CYS A 513 -5.09 0.38 16.48
N GLY A 514 -6.39 0.04 16.55
CA GLY A 514 -7.44 0.97 16.99
C GLY A 514 -7.18 1.61 18.36
N ASN A 515 -6.80 0.80 19.35
CA ASN A 515 -6.51 1.32 20.70
C ASN A 515 -5.28 2.25 20.73
N ALA A 516 -4.25 1.99 19.93
CA ALA A 516 -3.08 2.88 19.85
C ALA A 516 -3.44 4.22 19.19
N VAL A 517 -4.27 4.19 18.14
CA VAL A 517 -4.81 5.40 17.50
C VAL A 517 -5.62 6.22 18.51
N VAL A 518 -6.54 5.58 19.25
CA VAL A 518 -7.33 6.26 20.30
C VAL A 518 -6.42 6.87 21.38
N SER A 519 -5.48 6.08 21.89
CA SER A 519 -4.51 6.55 22.89
C SER A 519 -3.75 7.78 22.42
N SER A 520 -3.27 7.77 21.18
CA SER A 520 -2.51 8.87 20.60
C SER A 520 -3.38 10.09 20.36
N ASN A 521 -4.61 9.92 19.89
CA ASN A 521 -5.55 11.02 19.70
C ASN A 521 -5.89 11.73 21.02
N ASN A 522 -5.87 11.02 22.15
CA ASN A 522 -6.06 11.65 23.47
C ASN A 522 -4.93 12.65 23.81
N TYR A 523 -3.76 12.58 23.19
CA TYR A 523 -2.69 13.57 23.37
C TYR A 523 -3.16 14.97 22.97
N PHE A 524 -3.84 15.13 21.83
CA PHE A 524 -4.30 16.44 21.33
C PHE A 524 -5.33 17.13 22.25
N SER A 525 -5.92 16.38 23.19
CA SER A 525 -6.83 16.92 24.21
C SER A 525 -6.19 17.05 25.59
N SER A 526 -4.90 16.71 25.73
CA SER A 526 -4.19 16.71 27.01
C SER A 526 -3.72 18.12 27.42
N PRO A 527 -3.55 18.39 28.73
CA PRO A 527 -2.92 19.63 29.20
C PRO A 527 -1.50 19.82 28.65
N GLU A 528 -0.75 18.73 28.50
CA GLU A 528 0.61 18.71 27.94
C GLU A 528 0.61 19.31 26.53
N TYR A 529 -0.24 18.80 25.63
CA TYR A 529 -0.37 19.30 24.27
C TYR A 529 -0.81 20.76 24.24
N LYS A 530 -1.82 21.11 25.06
CA LYS A 530 -2.32 22.49 25.10
C LYS A 530 -1.23 23.48 25.52
N ASN A 531 -0.42 23.14 26.51
CA ASN A 531 0.70 23.99 26.93
C ASN A 531 1.70 24.24 25.80
N TYR A 532 2.09 23.19 25.05
CA TYR A 532 2.99 23.36 23.91
C TYR A 532 2.33 24.11 22.74
N SER A 533 1.06 23.83 22.47
CA SER A 533 0.29 24.54 21.44
C SER A 533 0.21 26.03 21.74
N ASP A 534 -0.12 26.41 22.97
CA ASP A 534 -0.22 27.81 23.39
C ASP A 534 1.16 28.49 23.40
N ALA A 535 2.20 27.81 23.91
CA ALA A 535 3.55 28.36 24.02
C ALA A 535 4.27 28.52 22.66
N SER A 536 3.88 27.74 21.64
CA SER A 536 4.51 27.77 20.31
C SER A 536 3.68 28.48 19.24
N ALA A 537 2.50 29.01 19.59
CA ALA A 537 1.58 29.63 18.64
C ALA A 537 2.26 30.73 17.82
N ASP A 538 2.89 31.71 18.47
CA ASP A 538 3.58 32.82 17.80
C ASP A 538 4.77 32.34 16.97
N PHE A 539 5.49 31.31 17.44
CA PHE A 539 6.64 30.75 16.72
C PHE A 539 6.23 30.24 15.34
N TYR A 540 5.17 29.44 15.24
CA TYR A 540 4.72 28.92 13.96
C TYR A 540 4.10 29.98 13.05
N GLN A 541 3.42 30.98 13.61
CA GLN A 541 2.93 32.11 12.81
C GLN A 541 4.09 32.93 12.22
N ASN A 542 5.16 33.13 13.00
CA ASN A 542 6.36 33.83 12.52
C ASN A 542 7.13 33.05 11.44
N LEU A 543 6.94 31.74 11.34
CA LEU A 543 7.51 30.90 10.28
C LEU A 543 6.75 30.97 8.95
N LEU A 544 5.53 31.50 8.92
CA LEU A 544 4.71 31.56 7.69
C LEU A 544 5.42 32.14 6.47
N PRO A 545 6.28 33.18 6.54
CA PRO A 545 7.00 33.66 5.36
C PRO A 545 7.85 32.60 4.66
N VAL A 546 8.26 31.55 5.38
CA VAL A 546 9.03 30.40 4.84
C VAL A 546 8.12 29.27 4.38
N ILE A 547 7.03 29.02 5.11
CA ILE A 547 6.20 27.81 4.93
C ILE A 547 4.83 28.08 4.29
N ASN A 548 4.50 29.32 3.94
CA ASN A 548 3.17 29.73 3.46
C ASN A 548 2.73 29.09 2.14
N GLY A 549 3.67 28.60 1.32
CA GLY A 549 3.35 27.82 0.13
C GLY A 549 2.75 26.45 0.45
N THR A 550 2.81 26.00 1.71
CA THR A 550 2.31 24.69 2.14
C THR A 550 1.39 24.78 3.36
N PHE A 551 1.64 25.71 4.28
CA PHE A 551 0.86 25.90 5.50
C PHE A 551 0.21 27.29 5.54
N THR A 552 -1.06 27.34 5.93
CA THR A 552 -1.78 28.59 6.15
C THR A 552 -1.63 29.04 7.60
N SER A 553 -2.02 30.26 7.94
CA SER A 553 -2.07 30.70 9.35
C SER A 553 -2.90 29.79 10.25
N LYS A 554 -3.90 29.07 9.70
CA LYS A 554 -4.70 28.10 10.45
C LYS A 554 -3.98 26.77 10.70
N THR A 555 -3.05 26.39 9.82
CA THR A 555 -2.39 25.08 9.86
C THR A 555 -0.92 25.15 10.26
N ALA A 556 -0.32 26.35 10.30
CA ALA A 556 0.97 26.62 10.91
C ALA A 556 0.83 26.64 12.44
N THR A 557 0.68 25.46 13.03
CA THR A 557 0.45 25.24 14.46
C THR A 557 1.24 24.04 14.95
N PHE A 558 1.32 23.88 16.27
CA PHE A 558 1.96 22.72 16.92
C PHE A 558 1.34 21.37 16.51
N GLU A 559 0.07 21.35 16.09
CA GLU A 559 -0.58 20.15 15.53
C GLU A 559 0.16 19.59 14.32
N ASN A 560 0.87 20.45 13.58
CA ASN A 560 1.64 20.08 12.39
C ASN A 560 3.16 20.20 12.63
N ALA A 561 3.61 20.18 13.90
CA ALA A 561 5.01 20.42 14.28
C ALA A 561 6.01 19.58 13.47
N TYR A 562 5.79 18.27 13.40
CA TYR A 562 6.66 17.37 12.64
C TYR A 562 6.63 17.64 11.13
N THR A 563 5.44 17.82 10.53
CA THR A 563 5.33 18.05 9.09
C THR A 563 5.95 19.37 8.65
N ILE A 564 5.85 20.41 9.49
CA ILE A 564 6.53 21.69 9.28
C ILE A 564 8.05 21.52 9.41
N PHE A 565 8.51 20.81 10.45
CA PHE A 565 9.93 20.48 10.61
C PHE A 565 10.47 19.70 9.41
N ASP A 566 9.79 18.64 8.98
CA ASP A 566 10.18 17.80 7.84
C ASP A 566 10.33 18.61 6.56
N LEU A 567 9.36 19.48 6.27
CA LEU A 567 9.39 20.39 5.13
C LEU A 567 10.63 21.30 5.14
N VAL A 568 10.88 21.96 6.28
CA VAL A 568 12.01 22.88 6.43
C VAL A 568 13.34 22.13 6.44
N ASN A 569 13.41 20.97 7.09
CA ASN A 569 14.61 20.14 7.16
C ASN A 569 15.03 19.66 5.77
N VAL A 570 14.10 19.11 4.99
CA VAL A 570 14.38 18.69 3.60
C VAL A 570 14.78 19.88 2.75
N ALA A 571 14.08 21.02 2.85
CA ALA A 571 14.46 22.22 2.12
C ALA A 571 15.88 22.70 2.48
N THR A 572 16.30 22.53 3.74
CA THR A 572 17.64 22.91 4.21
C THR A 572 18.74 21.98 3.70
N ILE A 573 18.41 20.72 3.44
CA ILE A 573 19.35 19.74 2.88
C ILE A 573 19.51 19.94 1.37
N HIS A 574 18.40 20.15 0.65
CA HIS A 574 18.37 20.01 -0.82
C HIS A 574 18.35 21.31 -1.62
N ASN A 575 17.96 22.43 -1.02
CA ASN A 575 17.87 23.69 -1.76
C ASN A 575 19.18 24.47 -1.65
N ASP A 576 19.76 24.83 -2.81
CA ASP A 576 20.94 25.71 -2.88
C ASP A 576 20.72 27.06 -2.19
N THR A 577 19.47 27.53 -2.14
CA THR A 577 19.05 28.74 -1.43
C THR A 577 17.70 28.53 -0.78
N ILE A 578 17.54 28.99 0.46
CA ILE A 578 16.23 29.03 1.13
C ILE A 578 15.82 30.49 1.29
N SER A 579 14.57 30.80 0.93
CA SER A 579 14.01 32.12 1.18
C SER A 579 14.00 32.41 2.69
N SER A 580 14.54 33.56 3.09
CA SER A 580 14.59 34.03 4.49
C SER A 580 15.67 33.38 5.37
N GLU A 581 16.94 33.38 4.94
CA GLU A 581 18.10 33.03 5.79
C GLU A 581 18.13 33.78 7.14
N SER A 582 17.64 35.01 7.16
CA SER A 582 17.52 35.80 8.39
C SER A 582 16.49 35.26 9.39
N LEU A 583 15.56 34.42 8.95
CA LEU A 583 14.51 33.82 9.76
C LEU A 583 14.85 32.36 10.13
N LEU A 584 15.41 31.58 9.21
CA LEU A 584 15.87 30.21 9.44
C LEU A 584 17.27 30.16 10.05
N THR A 585 17.47 30.85 11.16
CA THR A 585 18.71 30.80 11.95
C THR A 585 18.90 29.42 12.59
N ASN A 586 20.13 29.08 12.99
CA ASN A 586 20.41 27.84 13.75
C ASN A 586 19.51 27.69 14.99
N SER A 587 19.23 28.80 15.69
CA SER A 587 18.30 28.79 16.83
C SER A 587 16.86 28.46 16.41
N THR A 588 16.40 29.00 15.28
CA THR A 588 15.06 28.71 14.75
C THR A 588 14.94 27.24 14.36
N LEU A 589 15.95 26.71 13.65
CA LEU A 589 15.98 25.30 13.23
C LEU A 589 16.03 24.35 14.44
N ALA A 590 16.84 24.66 15.45
CA ALA A 590 16.90 23.89 16.69
C ALA A 590 15.57 23.92 17.45
N GLN A 591 14.90 25.08 17.53
CA GLN A 591 13.59 25.20 18.16
C GLN A 591 12.51 24.44 17.38
N LEU A 592 12.55 24.50 16.04
CA LEU A 592 11.63 23.75 15.19
C LEU A 592 11.78 22.23 15.38
N LYS A 593 13.03 21.73 15.42
CA LYS A 593 13.34 20.34 15.75
C LYS A 593 12.85 19.97 17.15
N THR A 594 13.07 20.82 18.15
CA THR A 594 12.61 20.57 19.52
C THR A 594 11.09 20.38 19.59
N TYR A 595 10.30 21.20 18.90
CA TYR A 595 8.85 21.02 18.89
C TYR A 595 8.42 19.77 18.14
N ALA A 596 9.08 19.41 17.04
CA ALA A 596 8.84 18.14 16.35
C ALA A 596 9.17 16.93 17.25
N ASP A 597 10.28 16.98 17.99
CA ASP A 597 10.69 15.94 18.94
C ASP A 597 9.64 15.71 20.03
N VAL A 598 9.20 16.80 20.67
CA VAL A 598 8.14 16.74 21.69
C VAL A 598 6.83 16.20 21.10
N HIS A 599 6.44 16.67 19.92
CA HIS A 599 5.22 16.23 19.25
C HIS A 599 5.25 14.74 18.97
N GLU A 600 6.31 14.25 18.30
CA GLU A 600 6.40 12.85 17.89
C GLU A 600 6.62 11.90 19.08
N TRP A 601 7.41 12.30 20.08
CA TRP A 601 7.58 11.49 21.30
C TRP A 601 6.25 11.22 22.01
N ASN A 602 5.46 12.28 22.22
CA ASN A 602 4.18 12.15 22.91
C ASN A 602 3.15 11.38 22.09
N LEU A 603 3.25 11.39 20.77
CA LEU A 603 2.41 10.55 19.92
C LEU A 603 2.88 9.10 19.89
N ALA A 604 4.18 8.82 20.07
CA ALA A 604 4.73 7.46 19.99
C ALA A 604 4.75 6.71 21.34
N TYR A 605 4.78 7.43 22.46
CA TYR A 605 4.92 6.84 23.79
C TYR A 605 4.16 7.62 24.87
N ASN A 606 3.59 6.89 25.83
CA ASN A 606 3.04 7.41 27.07
C ASN A 606 3.27 6.36 28.17
N GLU A 607 3.95 6.74 29.24
CA GLU A 607 4.27 5.84 30.35
C GLU A 607 3.03 5.25 31.02
N THR A 608 1.95 6.05 31.12
CA THR A 608 0.69 5.61 31.73
C THR A 608 -0.20 4.80 30.78
N ASP A 609 0.05 4.87 29.47
CA ASP A 609 -0.75 4.22 28.45
C ASP A 609 0.14 3.58 27.37
N SER A 610 0.75 2.46 27.74
CA SER A 610 1.76 1.80 26.90
C SER A 610 1.23 1.28 25.55
N ILE A 611 -0.10 1.22 25.32
CA ILE A 611 -0.65 0.80 24.02
C ILE A 611 -0.27 1.77 22.90
N ARG A 612 -0.03 3.04 23.24
CA ARG A 612 0.49 4.05 22.31
C ARG A 612 1.77 3.61 21.60
N ALA A 613 2.57 2.84 22.32
CA ALA A 613 3.84 2.31 21.84
C ALA A 613 3.72 0.92 21.19
N ILE A 614 2.61 0.61 20.51
CA ILE A 614 2.38 -0.71 19.91
C ILE A 614 3.47 -1.10 18.91
N ALA A 615 4.01 -0.16 18.13
CA ALA A 615 5.07 -0.42 17.17
C ALA A 615 6.35 -0.97 17.86
N GLY A 616 6.76 -0.33 18.96
CA GLY A 616 7.88 -0.78 19.78
C GLY A 616 7.61 -2.11 20.48
N LYS A 617 6.36 -2.37 20.91
CA LYS A 617 5.97 -3.68 21.47
C LYS A 617 6.08 -4.82 20.45
N VAL A 618 5.64 -4.59 19.22
CA VAL A 618 5.77 -5.57 18.12
C VAL A 618 7.24 -5.79 17.79
N LEU A 619 8.02 -4.72 17.66
CA LEU A 619 9.46 -4.81 17.41
C LEU A 619 10.18 -5.60 18.51
N ALA A 620 9.83 -5.39 19.78
CA ALA A 620 10.38 -6.15 20.89
C ALA A 620 10.07 -7.65 20.80
N GLY A 621 8.87 -8.02 20.35
CA GLY A 621 8.53 -9.41 20.05
C GLY A 621 9.40 -9.99 18.95
N GLN A 622 9.61 -9.25 17.87
CA GLN A 622 10.45 -9.65 16.73
C GLN A 622 11.92 -9.83 17.15
N ILE A 623 12.49 -8.89 17.93
CA ILE A 623 13.84 -8.99 18.47
C ILE A 623 14.00 -10.26 19.31
N LEU A 624 13.05 -10.53 20.22
CA LEU A 624 13.09 -11.72 21.07
C LEU A 624 13.06 -13.01 20.25
N VAL A 625 12.18 -13.10 19.26
CA VAL A 625 12.07 -14.29 18.40
C VAL A 625 13.36 -14.49 17.61
N ALA A 626 13.90 -13.42 17.01
CA ALA A 626 15.10 -13.48 16.18
C ALA A 626 16.35 -13.86 16.98
N LEU A 627 16.60 -13.21 18.12
CA LEU A 627 17.77 -13.49 18.95
C LEU A 627 17.69 -14.86 19.61
N ASN A 628 16.50 -15.28 20.05
CA ASN A 628 16.31 -16.63 20.61
C ASN A 628 16.59 -17.72 19.56
N SER A 629 16.13 -17.50 18.32
CA SER A 629 16.45 -18.39 17.19
C SER A 629 17.95 -18.43 16.89
N THR A 630 18.60 -17.26 16.94
CA THR A 630 20.07 -17.14 16.74
C THR A 630 20.82 -17.93 17.81
N LEU A 631 20.44 -17.79 19.08
CA LEU A 631 21.03 -18.54 20.20
C LEU A 631 20.81 -20.05 20.06
N ALA A 632 19.57 -20.48 19.82
CA ALA A 632 19.21 -21.88 19.65
C ALA A 632 19.96 -22.57 18.49
N ASN A 633 20.40 -21.79 17.50
CA ASN A 633 21.11 -22.27 16.32
C ASN A 633 22.56 -21.78 16.26
N ALA A 634 23.15 -21.35 17.38
CA ALA A 634 24.49 -20.75 17.42
C ALA A 634 25.57 -21.65 16.81
N ALA A 635 25.52 -22.96 17.04
CA ALA A 635 26.47 -23.93 16.50
C ALA A 635 26.30 -24.26 15.01
N LYS A 636 25.15 -23.93 14.40
CA LYS A 636 24.90 -24.22 12.98
C LYS A 636 25.50 -23.11 12.13
N ALA A 637 26.37 -23.45 11.18
CA ALA A 637 26.91 -22.46 10.24
C ALA A 637 25.82 -21.93 9.29
N SER A 638 24.92 -22.80 8.82
CA SER A 638 23.79 -22.49 7.93
C SER A 638 22.54 -22.05 8.72
N SER A 639 22.67 -21.04 9.57
CA SER A 639 21.55 -20.45 10.31
C SER A 639 21.64 -18.94 10.28
N THR A 640 20.50 -18.26 10.45
CA THR A 640 20.44 -16.79 10.47
C THR A 640 21.32 -16.24 11.57
N LYS A 641 22.24 -15.35 11.19
CA LYS A 641 23.19 -14.68 12.09
C LYS A 641 22.94 -13.18 12.19
N ALA A 642 22.48 -12.56 11.10
CA ALA A 642 22.13 -11.14 11.10
C ALA A 642 20.68 -10.97 10.66
N ASN A 643 19.89 -10.35 11.53
CA ASN A 643 18.51 -9.96 11.26
C ASN A 643 18.50 -8.45 11.04
N ILE A 644 17.97 -7.99 9.92
CA ILE A 644 17.96 -6.58 9.53
C ILE A 644 16.53 -6.20 9.18
N GLN A 645 15.99 -5.20 9.86
CA GLN A 645 14.65 -4.71 9.63
C GLN A 645 14.68 -3.20 9.39
N PHE A 646 14.08 -2.78 8.28
CA PHE A 646 13.88 -1.36 7.98
C PHE A 646 12.51 -0.90 8.48
N GLY A 647 12.44 0.33 9.00
CA GLY A 647 11.18 0.94 9.42
C GLY A 647 11.29 2.45 9.66
N ALA A 648 10.16 3.06 10.02
CA ALA A 648 10.08 4.49 10.26
C ALA A 648 10.66 4.89 11.63
N TYR A 649 11.02 6.17 11.78
CA TYR A 649 11.53 6.74 13.04
C TYR A 649 10.56 6.52 14.22
N ALA A 650 9.26 6.44 13.94
CA ALA A 650 8.18 6.15 14.90
C ALA A 650 8.49 4.98 15.84
N THR A 651 9.02 3.90 15.26
CA THR A 651 9.27 2.66 15.98
C THR A 651 10.45 2.82 16.94
N PHE A 652 11.40 3.70 16.64
CA PHE A 652 12.50 4.05 17.56
C PHE A 652 11.94 4.70 18.81
N SER A 653 11.21 5.82 18.70
CA SER A 653 10.63 6.53 19.85
C SER A 653 9.75 5.62 20.70
N SER A 654 8.93 4.79 20.02
CA SER A 654 8.09 3.79 20.67
C SER A 654 8.88 2.75 21.47
N PHE A 655 9.94 2.19 20.90
CA PHE A 655 10.81 1.23 21.59
C PHE A 655 11.63 1.91 22.70
N PHE A 656 12.16 3.11 22.46
CA PHE A 656 12.98 3.87 23.41
C PHE A 656 12.23 4.16 24.70
N GLY A 657 10.98 4.61 24.60
CA GLY A 657 10.14 4.82 25.79
C GLY A 657 9.89 3.54 26.58
N LEU A 658 9.55 2.44 25.90
CA LEU A 658 9.32 1.13 26.53
C LEU A 658 10.59 0.56 27.20
N ALA A 659 11.74 0.76 26.56
CA ALA A 659 13.05 0.34 27.05
C ALA A 659 13.68 1.35 28.03
N GLN A 660 12.97 2.44 28.36
CA GLN A 660 13.41 3.50 29.28
C GLN A 660 14.76 4.14 28.90
N LEU A 661 15.07 4.24 27.61
CA LEU A 661 16.34 4.77 27.12
C LEU A 661 16.49 6.28 27.37
N GLN A 662 15.39 7.00 27.55
CA GLN A 662 15.40 8.40 28.00
C GLN A 662 16.07 8.60 29.36
N LYS A 663 16.19 7.55 30.18
CA LYS A 663 16.95 7.58 31.45
C LYS A 663 18.46 7.52 31.24
N ALA A 664 18.91 6.95 30.12
CA ALA A 664 20.32 6.88 29.75
C ALA A 664 20.80 8.17 29.06
N SER A 665 19.95 8.78 28.23
CA SER A 665 20.21 10.08 27.60
C SER A 665 18.88 10.73 27.20
N SER A 666 18.76 12.04 27.37
CA SER A 666 17.60 12.80 26.89
C SER A 666 17.47 12.77 25.36
N SER A 667 18.56 12.51 24.62
CA SER A 667 18.53 12.40 23.16
C SER A 667 17.64 11.26 22.64
N PHE A 668 17.27 10.29 23.49
CA PHE A 668 16.34 9.22 23.11
C PHE A 668 14.88 9.67 23.04
N THR A 669 14.55 10.92 23.40
CA THR A 669 13.23 11.51 23.16
C THR A 669 13.13 12.27 21.84
N GLU A 670 14.24 12.35 21.09
CA GLU A 670 14.29 13.06 19.82
C GLU A 670 13.82 12.16 18.66
N VAL A 671 13.27 12.79 17.62
CA VAL A 671 13.17 12.16 16.31
C VAL A 671 14.60 11.88 15.85
N VAL A 672 14.90 10.59 15.69
CA VAL A 672 16.22 10.12 15.23
C VAL A 672 16.50 10.66 13.81
N ASP A 673 17.76 10.79 13.42
CA ASP A 673 18.18 11.32 12.11
C ASP A 673 18.04 10.27 10.99
N TYR A 674 18.19 10.66 9.72
CA TYR A 674 18.17 9.72 8.60
C TYR A 674 19.31 8.69 8.73
N ALA A 675 19.07 7.47 8.25
CA ALA A 675 20.00 6.34 8.37
C ALA A 675 20.41 5.96 9.80
N SER A 676 19.70 6.43 10.83
CA SER A 676 19.86 5.97 12.20
C SER A 676 19.62 4.48 12.34
N SER A 677 20.33 3.83 13.25
CA SER A 677 20.19 2.40 13.48
C SER A 677 20.39 2.01 14.93
N MET A 678 19.59 1.05 15.39
CA MET A 678 19.78 0.43 16.69
C MET A 678 20.04 -1.08 16.54
N VAL A 679 20.94 -1.60 17.37
CA VAL A 679 21.52 -2.93 17.23
C VAL A 679 21.49 -3.66 18.56
N PHE A 680 21.07 -4.92 18.52
CA PHE A 680 21.17 -5.83 19.64
C PHE A 680 22.21 -6.90 19.28
N GLU A 681 23.38 -6.80 19.90
CA GLU A 681 24.46 -7.78 19.75
C GLU A 681 24.23 -8.92 20.75
N LEU A 682 24.11 -10.16 20.26
CA LEU A 682 24.13 -11.34 21.12
C LEU A 682 25.59 -11.80 21.28
N VAL A 683 26.14 -11.67 22.48
CA VAL A 683 27.58 -11.88 22.74
C VAL A 683 27.83 -12.93 23.80
N THR A 684 28.99 -13.57 23.74
CA THR A 684 29.44 -14.55 24.74
C THR A 684 30.95 -14.51 24.91
N ASN A 685 31.40 -14.81 26.12
CA ASN A 685 32.81 -15.12 26.41
C ASN A 685 33.07 -16.63 26.47
N ALA A 686 32.04 -17.47 26.28
CA ALA A 686 32.22 -18.91 26.26
C ALA A 686 32.86 -19.37 24.94
N SER A 687 33.84 -20.27 25.07
CA SER A 687 34.50 -20.90 23.92
C SER A 687 33.64 -22.01 23.27
N ALA A 688 32.52 -22.38 23.89
CA ALA A 688 31.61 -23.38 23.35
C ALA A 688 30.97 -22.93 22.03
N SER A 689 30.84 -23.86 21.08
CA SER A 689 30.18 -23.61 19.79
C SER A 689 28.67 -23.36 19.95
N ALA A 690 28.05 -24.00 20.94
CA ALA A 690 26.69 -23.74 21.41
C ALA A 690 26.75 -23.30 22.89
N PRO A 691 26.92 -21.99 23.18
CA PRO A 691 26.94 -21.50 24.55
C PRO A 691 25.57 -21.66 25.21
N ALA A 692 25.55 -21.91 26.52
CA ALA A 692 24.30 -21.94 27.28
C ALA A 692 23.74 -20.52 27.42
N ALA A 693 22.43 -20.41 27.66
CA ALA A 693 21.76 -19.13 27.87
C ALA A 693 22.41 -18.28 28.97
N ASP A 694 22.93 -18.93 30.02
CA ASP A 694 23.58 -18.26 31.16
C ASP A 694 24.97 -17.67 30.80
N ASP A 695 25.59 -18.15 29.71
CA ASP A 695 26.89 -17.67 29.22
C ASP A 695 26.76 -16.54 28.19
N VAL A 696 25.54 -16.08 27.93
CA VAL A 696 25.21 -15.16 26.84
C VAL A 696 24.65 -13.87 27.40
N SER A 697 25.03 -12.77 26.76
CA SER A 697 24.56 -11.43 27.09
C SER A 697 24.12 -10.69 25.83
N VAL A 698 23.34 -9.63 26.00
CA VAL A 698 22.92 -8.73 24.95
C VAL A 698 23.55 -7.36 25.20
N ARG A 699 24.13 -6.78 24.15
CA ARG A 699 24.56 -5.37 24.15
C ARG A 699 23.70 -4.59 23.18
N PHE A 700 23.04 -3.55 23.68
CA PHE A 700 22.31 -2.59 22.85
C PHE A 700 23.24 -1.47 22.40
N ARG A 701 23.17 -1.14 21.11
CA ARG A 701 23.89 -0.01 20.54
C ARG A 701 22.98 0.85 19.66
N PHE A 702 23.30 2.12 19.57
CA PHE A 702 22.57 3.08 18.76
C PHE A 702 23.53 4.03 18.06
N ALA A 703 23.23 4.33 16.80
CA ALA A 703 23.82 5.40 16.02
C ALA A 703 22.67 6.30 15.55
N ASN A 704 22.72 7.59 15.91
CA ASN A 704 21.81 8.59 15.39
C ASN A 704 22.43 9.19 14.13
N GLY A 705 21.90 8.88 12.95
CA GLY A 705 22.55 9.14 11.67
C GLY A 705 23.30 7.92 11.09
N PRO A 706 23.96 8.07 9.93
CA PRO A 706 24.79 7.03 9.32
C PRO A 706 25.86 6.53 10.31
N ALA A 707 25.92 5.22 10.53
CA ALA A 707 26.78 4.64 11.57
C ALA A 707 28.28 4.91 11.36
N GLY A 708 28.73 5.03 10.10
CA GLY A 708 30.12 5.37 9.77
C GLY A 708 30.55 6.77 10.19
N GLN A 709 29.60 7.69 10.40
CA GLN A 709 29.86 9.08 10.80
C GLN A 709 29.56 9.32 12.28
N ASN A 710 28.59 8.58 12.84
CA ASN A 710 28.03 8.85 14.18
C ASN A 710 28.44 7.83 15.24
N ASN A 711 29.19 6.78 14.87
CA ASN A 711 29.62 5.66 15.71
C ASN A 711 28.47 4.86 16.34
N LEU A 712 28.67 3.54 16.44
CA LEU A 712 27.68 2.65 17.04
C LEU A 712 27.92 2.51 18.57
N THR A 713 27.31 3.41 19.34
CA THR A 713 27.57 3.59 20.79
C THR A 713 26.69 2.66 21.64
N ALA A 714 27.26 2.07 22.69
CA ALA A 714 26.53 1.18 23.60
C ALA A 714 25.80 1.96 24.70
N TYR A 715 24.55 1.57 24.99
CA TYR A 715 23.73 2.19 26.03
C TYR A 715 23.08 1.13 26.93
N PRO A 716 22.88 1.43 28.23
CA PRO A 716 22.15 0.52 29.10
C PRO A 716 20.67 0.51 28.74
N LEU A 717 20.05 -0.67 28.82
CA LEU A 717 18.61 -0.87 28.60
C LEU A 717 17.84 -0.88 29.92
N PHE A 718 16.54 -0.59 29.84
CA PHE A 718 15.56 -0.76 30.92
C PHE A 718 15.82 0.07 32.17
N GLY A 719 16.49 1.21 32.01
CA GLY A 719 16.86 2.10 33.12
C GLY A 719 17.98 1.54 34.01
N GLN A 720 18.74 0.55 33.54
CA GLN A 720 19.89 0.00 34.25
C GLN A 720 21.14 0.87 34.03
N SER A 721 22.25 0.51 34.69
CA SER A 721 23.55 1.17 34.52
C SER A 721 24.50 0.45 33.55
N GLU A 722 24.37 -0.87 33.43
CA GLU A 722 25.28 -1.69 32.64
C GLU A 722 24.87 -1.77 31.17
N THR A 723 25.85 -1.65 30.28
CA THR A 723 25.65 -1.74 28.81
C THR A 723 25.62 -3.17 28.29
N LEU A 724 26.08 -4.14 29.10
CA LEU A 724 26.07 -5.56 28.80
C LEU A 724 25.08 -6.26 29.73
N LEU A 725 24.00 -6.81 29.17
CA LEU A 725 22.89 -7.36 29.95
C LEU A 725 22.82 -8.89 29.80
N PRO A 726 22.78 -9.69 30.90
CA PRO A 726 22.61 -11.14 30.79
C PRO A 726 21.36 -11.51 29.98
N TRP A 727 21.46 -12.55 29.15
CA TRP A 727 20.39 -12.96 28.24
C TRP A 727 19.05 -13.17 28.95
N ASN A 728 19.04 -13.88 30.08
CA ASN A 728 17.82 -14.13 30.83
C ASN A 728 17.19 -12.83 31.35
N THR A 729 17.99 -11.87 31.82
CA THR A 729 17.51 -10.55 32.24
C THR A 729 16.93 -9.77 31.04
N PHE A 730 17.64 -9.76 29.91
CA PHE A 730 17.14 -9.13 28.68
C PHE A 730 15.80 -9.71 28.26
N VAL A 731 15.66 -11.04 28.26
CA VAL A 731 14.40 -11.73 27.93
C VAL A 731 13.30 -11.34 28.91
N THR A 732 13.55 -11.38 30.22
CA THR A 732 12.57 -11.01 31.24
C THR A 732 12.08 -9.58 31.08
N GLU A 733 12.99 -8.62 30.86
CA GLU A 733 12.62 -7.20 30.71
C GLU A 733 11.85 -6.93 29.42
N MET A 734 12.30 -7.45 28.27
CA MET A 734 11.60 -7.31 26.99
C MET A 734 10.20 -7.93 27.03
N GLN A 735 10.03 -9.06 27.74
CA GLN A 735 8.74 -9.75 27.86
C GLN A 735 7.67 -8.94 28.60
N LYS A 736 8.06 -7.94 29.40
CA LYS A 736 7.09 -7.07 30.10
C LYS A 736 6.20 -6.28 29.14
N PHE A 737 6.67 -6.04 27.91
CA PHE A 737 5.93 -5.24 26.94
C PHE A 737 5.84 -5.85 25.54
N ALA A 738 6.63 -6.86 25.20
CA ALA A 738 6.65 -7.46 23.87
C ALA A 738 5.29 -8.06 23.44
N VAL A 739 4.88 -7.75 22.22
CA VAL A 739 3.78 -8.40 21.51
C VAL A 739 4.38 -9.40 20.52
N LYS A 740 4.24 -10.69 20.82
CA LYS A 740 4.96 -11.77 20.11
C LYS A 740 4.18 -12.44 18.99
N ASP A 741 2.86 -12.31 19.01
CA ASP A 741 1.98 -13.00 18.08
C ASP A 741 0.75 -12.17 17.73
N THR A 742 0.06 -12.60 16.68
CA THR A 742 -1.15 -11.95 16.16
C THR A 742 -2.24 -11.88 17.21
N LYS A 743 -2.39 -12.90 18.06
CA LYS A 743 -3.46 -12.94 19.08
C LYS A 743 -3.24 -11.85 20.13
N ALA A 744 -2.03 -11.74 20.66
CA ALA A 744 -1.63 -10.71 21.61
C ALA A 744 -1.79 -9.32 21.01
N TRP A 745 -1.42 -9.14 19.74
CA TRP A 745 -1.63 -7.88 19.02
C TRP A 745 -3.12 -7.53 18.90
N CYS A 746 -3.95 -8.47 18.45
CA CYS A 746 -5.39 -8.26 18.28
C CYS A 746 -6.09 -7.91 19.60
N THR A 747 -5.72 -8.61 20.68
CA THR A 747 -6.21 -8.31 22.03
C THR A 747 -5.79 -6.91 22.47
N ALA A 748 -4.51 -6.56 22.34
CA ALA A 748 -3.99 -5.25 22.74
C ALA A 748 -4.64 -4.11 21.95
N CYS A 749 -4.87 -4.32 20.65
CA CYS A 749 -5.41 -3.33 19.73
C CYS A 749 -6.95 -3.23 19.71
N GLY A 750 -7.65 -4.11 20.42
CA GLY A 750 -9.11 -4.14 20.44
C GLY A 750 -9.75 -4.54 19.11
N ASN A 751 -9.01 -5.25 18.24
CA ASN A 751 -9.52 -5.67 16.94
C ASN A 751 -10.06 -7.11 17.03
N SER A 752 -11.30 -7.31 16.59
CA SER A 752 -12.02 -8.59 16.63
C SER A 752 -12.46 -9.09 15.24
N THR A 753 -11.97 -8.46 14.17
CA THR A 753 -12.41 -8.73 12.79
C THR A 753 -11.28 -9.29 11.92
N GLY A 754 -11.61 -9.87 10.76
CA GLY A 754 -10.61 -10.39 9.81
C GLY A 754 -9.66 -11.42 10.44
N THR A 755 -8.34 -11.28 10.21
CA THR A 755 -7.30 -12.14 10.80
C THR A 755 -7.34 -12.17 12.33
N CYS A 756 -7.83 -11.10 12.97
CA CYS A 756 -8.00 -11.07 14.41
C CYS A 756 -9.19 -11.90 14.89
N ALA A 757 -10.24 -12.07 14.09
CA ALA A 757 -11.34 -12.97 14.44
C ALA A 757 -10.82 -14.41 14.57
N SER A 758 -10.03 -14.87 13.59
CA SER A 758 -9.40 -16.20 13.61
C SER A 758 -8.35 -16.35 14.71
N ALA A 759 -7.50 -15.33 14.93
CA ALA A 759 -6.50 -15.38 16.00
C ALA A 759 -7.13 -15.41 17.41
N LEU A 760 -8.33 -14.84 17.57
CA LEU A 760 -9.07 -14.82 18.84
C LEU A 760 -10.07 -15.97 19.00
N GLY A 761 -10.28 -16.79 17.97
CA GLY A 761 -11.29 -17.87 17.98
C GLY A 761 -12.72 -17.35 18.01
N LEU A 762 -12.97 -16.20 17.38
CA LEU A 762 -14.28 -15.54 17.28
C LEU A 762 -14.98 -15.84 15.95
N ASP A 763 -14.30 -16.50 15.02
CA ASP A 763 -14.89 -17.12 13.85
C ASP A 763 -15.63 -18.39 14.28
N GLY A 764 -16.97 -18.37 14.19
CA GLY A 764 -17.85 -19.50 14.56
C GLY A 764 -17.72 -20.74 13.67
N GLY A 765 -16.52 -21.07 13.21
CA GLY A 765 -16.20 -22.26 12.43
C GLY A 765 -16.08 -23.48 13.33
N ALA A 766 -17.05 -24.37 13.25
CA ALA A 766 -16.89 -25.75 13.69
C ALA A 766 -15.72 -26.39 12.93
N ASN A 767 -14.61 -26.66 13.61
CA ASN A 767 -13.73 -27.73 13.18
C ASN A 767 -13.21 -28.51 14.39
N SER A 768 -13.83 -29.67 14.55
CA SER A 768 -13.37 -30.78 15.37
C SER A 768 -12.06 -31.34 14.82
N THR A 769 -11.02 -31.39 15.65
CA THR A 769 -10.14 -32.56 15.78
C THR A 769 -9.59 -32.56 17.21
N GLY A 770 -9.94 -33.60 17.97
CA GLY A 770 -9.58 -33.72 19.37
C GLY A 770 -8.19 -34.31 19.58
N SER A 771 -7.63 -34.00 20.75
CA SER A 771 -7.01 -34.99 21.64
C SER A 771 -7.15 -34.48 23.07
N GLY A 772 -7.65 -35.33 23.96
CA GLY A 772 -8.22 -34.94 25.24
C GLY A 772 -7.24 -34.75 26.38
N SER A 773 -7.73 -34.08 27.43
CA SER A 773 -7.54 -34.52 28.81
C SER A 773 -8.68 -33.98 29.66
N SER A 774 -9.29 -34.88 30.42
CA SER A 774 -10.40 -34.67 31.32
C SER A 774 -9.99 -33.89 32.57
N ASN A 775 -10.77 -32.87 32.94
CA ASN A 775 -11.15 -32.70 34.35
C ASN A 775 -12.54 -32.05 34.43
N LYS A 776 -13.43 -32.74 35.14
CA LYS A 776 -14.76 -32.27 35.51
C LYS A 776 -14.60 -31.40 36.75
N ASP A 777 -15.09 -30.16 36.69
CA ASP A 777 -15.71 -29.49 37.83
C ASP A 777 -16.92 -28.70 37.34
N ALA A 778 -18.03 -28.89 38.06
CA ALA A 778 -19.37 -28.48 37.69
C ALA A 778 -19.74 -27.11 38.29
N ASN A 779 -20.52 -26.33 37.51
CA ASN A 779 -21.45 -25.23 37.85
C ASN A 779 -21.28 -23.93 37.05
N GLY A 780 -21.22 -24.02 35.72
CA GLY A 780 -21.34 -22.85 34.83
C GLY A 780 -22.50 -23.02 33.85
N ILE A 781 -23.43 -22.07 33.82
CA ILE A 781 -24.45 -21.96 32.76
C ILE A 781 -23.72 -21.84 31.41
N SER A 782 -24.05 -22.70 30.45
CA SER A 782 -23.40 -22.71 29.13
C SER A 782 -23.47 -21.35 28.43
N THR A 783 -22.40 -20.95 27.75
CA THR A 783 -22.25 -19.67 27.04
C THR A 783 -23.37 -19.35 26.03
N PRO A 784 -23.99 -20.32 25.32
CA PRO A 784 -25.17 -20.03 24.49
C PRO A 784 -26.38 -19.59 25.32
N VAL A 785 -26.58 -20.16 26.50
CA VAL A 785 -27.70 -19.84 27.39
C VAL A 785 -27.51 -18.47 28.05
N ALA A 786 -26.27 -18.10 28.41
CA ALA A 786 -25.95 -16.76 28.89
C ALA A 786 -26.22 -15.68 27.82
N GLY A 787 -25.91 -15.95 26.56
CA GLY A 787 -26.19 -15.05 25.44
C GLY A 787 -27.69 -14.84 25.17
N VAL A 788 -28.49 -15.91 25.27
CA VAL A 788 -29.95 -15.84 25.11
C VAL A 788 -30.60 -15.07 26.27
N ILE A 789 -30.14 -15.28 27.51
CA ILE A 789 -30.64 -14.53 28.67
C ILE A 789 -30.29 -13.04 28.54
N GLY A 790 -29.07 -12.71 28.12
CA GLY A 790 -28.66 -11.33 27.87
C GLY A 790 -29.55 -10.63 26.82
N ALA A 791 -29.76 -11.29 25.67
CA ALA A 791 -30.59 -10.74 24.60
C ALA A 791 -32.06 -10.52 25.02
N LEU A 792 -32.63 -11.44 25.80
CA LEU A 792 -34.01 -11.31 26.30
C LEU A 792 -34.14 -10.18 27.33
N VAL A 793 -33.16 -10.02 28.24
CA VAL A 793 -33.17 -8.92 29.21
C VAL A 793 -33.04 -7.57 28.51
N THR A 794 -32.15 -7.44 27.52
CA THR A 794 -32.01 -6.21 26.74
C THR A 794 -33.29 -5.88 25.97
N LEU A 795 -33.95 -6.88 25.38
CA LEU A 795 -35.22 -6.68 24.67
C LEU A 795 -36.33 -6.18 25.60
N VAL A 796 -36.43 -6.73 26.81
CA VAL A 796 -37.41 -6.29 27.82
C VAL A 796 -37.14 -4.86 28.27
N VAL A 797 -35.87 -4.48 28.46
CA VAL A 797 -35.50 -3.11 28.84
C VAL A 797 -35.83 -2.12 27.72
N VAL A 798 -35.50 -2.45 26.47
CA VAL A 798 -35.79 -1.59 25.31
C VAL A 798 -37.29 -1.41 25.12
N LEU A 799 -38.07 -2.50 25.16
CA LEU A 799 -39.53 -2.43 25.05
C LEU A 799 -40.17 -1.70 26.24
N GLY A 800 -39.60 -1.82 27.44
CA GLY A 800 -40.02 -1.07 28.62
C GLY A 800 -39.77 0.43 28.47
N ILE A 801 -38.63 0.83 27.94
CA ILE A 801 -38.29 2.23 27.65
C ILE A 801 -39.19 2.78 26.54
N GLU A 802 -39.43 2.03 25.47
CA GLU A 802 -40.34 2.44 24.39
C GLU A 802 -41.78 2.60 24.88
N ALA A 803 -42.26 1.70 25.74
CA ALA A 803 -43.59 1.81 26.35
C ALA A 803 -43.68 3.04 27.28
N LEU A 804 -42.63 3.34 28.03
CA LEU A 804 -42.56 4.53 28.88
C LEU A 804 -42.56 5.82 28.05
N VAL A 805 -41.81 5.85 26.94
CA VAL A 805 -41.77 6.98 26.00
C VAL A 805 -43.13 7.18 25.33
N MET A 806 -43.82 6.11 24.96
CA MET A 806 -45.18 6.19 24.40
C MET A 806 -46.21 6.68 25.44
N ALA A 807 -46.08 6.25 26.70
CA ALA A 807 -46.97 6.65 27.79
C ALA A 807 -46.80 8.12 28.21
N ILE A 808 -45.55 8.60 28.28
CA ILE A 808 -45.23 9.99 28.67
C ILE A 808 -45.40 10.95 27.47
N GLY A 809 -45.09 10.49 26.26
CA GLY A 809 -45.14 11.31 25.04
C GLY A 809 -46.52 11.46 24.39
N GLY A 810 -47.57 10.83 24.94
CA GLY A 810 -48.94 10.94 24.41
C GLY A 810 -49.16 10.32 23.02
N LEU A 811 -48.24 9.48 22.55
CA LEU A 811 -48.28 8.89 21.22
C LEU A 811 -49.18 7.64 21.20
N ARG A 812 -50.27 7.67 20.43
CA ARG A 812 -51.15 6.52 20.20
C ARG A 812 -50.90 5.94 18.80
N LEU A 813 -50.72 4.62 18.71
CA LEU A 813 -50.60 3.91 17.44
C LEU A 813 -51.96 3.90 16.71
N ALA A 814 -52.02 4.51 15.51
CA ALA A 814 -53.20 4.50 14.66
C ALA A 814 -53.01 3.56 13.45
N LYS A 815 -54.06 2.80 13.11
CA LYS A 815 -54.05 1.77 12.06
C LYS A 815 -54.22 2.40 10.66
N LYS A 816 -53.35 2.02 9.72
CA LYS A 816 -53.09 2.62 8.39
C LYS A 816 -54.20 2.44 7.33
N SER A 817 -55.49 2.37 7.68
CA SER A 817 -56.58 2.12 6.72
C SER A 817 -57.54 3.30 6.48
N LYS A 818 -57.18 4.54 6.87
CA LYS A 818 -58.07 5.72 6.71
C LYS A 818 -57.41 6.99 6.16
N ALA A 819 -56.32 6.88 5.39
CA ALA A 819 -55.68 8.04 4.77
C ALA A 819 -55.47 7.84 3.26
N LYS A 820 -56.58 7.85 2.52
CA LYS A 820 -56.61 8.11 1.07
C LYS A 820 -57.96 8.76 0.79
N ASP A 821 -57.95 10.07 0.57
CA ASP A 821 -58.88 10.82 -0.30
C ASP A 821 -58.69 12.33 -0.06
N VAL A 822 -57.79 12.97 -0.83
CA VAL A 822 -57.95 14.36 -1.32
C VAL A 822 -57.10 14.53 -2.61
N PRO A 823 -57.65 15.03 -3.73
CA PRO A 823 -56.93 15.23 -4.99
C PRO A 823 -56.31 16.63 -5.14
N ALA A 824 -55.34 16.74 -6.07
CA ALA A 824 -54.61 17.96 -6.41
C ALA A 824 -55.21 18.74 -7.59
N ASN A 825 -54.94 20.07 -7.59
CA ASN A 825 -55.17 21.15 -8.57
C ASN A 825 -56.11 22.23 -7.98
N SER A 826 -55.86 23.54 -8.07
CA SER A 826 -55.07 24.33 -9.02
C SER A 826 -54.96 25.80 -8.54
N ALA A 827 -53.85 26.44 -8.93
CA ALA A 827 -53.70 27.82 -9.42
C ALA A 827 -54.09 29.08 -8.58
N ALA A 828 -53.14 30.04 -8.67
CA ALA A 828 -53.28 31.49 -8.78
C ALA A 828 -53.44 32.37 -7.52
N GLU A 829 -52.50 33.34 -7.42
CA GLU A 829 -52.66 34.79 -7.15
C GLU A 829 -53.58 35.21 -5.97
N THR A 830 -53.25 36.12 -5.05
CA THR A 830 -52.52 37.39 -5.17
C THR A 830 -52.35 37.98 -3.77
N SER A 831 -51.29 38.78 -3.58
CA SER A 831 -51.16 39.97 -2.71
C SER A 831 -52.07 40.17 -1.47
N GLY A 832 -51.42 40.49 -0.35
CA GLY A 832 -51.67 41.79 0.29
C GLY A 832 -52.22 41.82 1.71
N THR A 833 -51.33 42.19 2.63
CA THR A 833 -51.49 43.34 3.55
C THR A 833 -52.25 43.19 4.89
N LYS A 834 -51.48 43.48 5.96
CA LYS A 834 -51.85 43.95 7.33
C LYS A 834 -52.59 42.93 8.22
N ALA A 835 -52.25 42.78 9.50
CA ALA A 835 -51.64 43.71 10.46
C ALA A 835 -50.46 43.12 11.23
#